data_AF-A0A941EVM7-F1
#
_entry.id   AF-A0A941EVM7-F1
#
_cell.length_a   1.000
_cell.length_b   1.000
_cell.length_c   1.000
_cell.angle_alpha   90.00
_cell.angle_beta   90.00
_cell.angle_gamma   90.00
#
_symmetry.space_group_name_H-M   'P 1'
#
loop_
_entity.id
_entity.type
_entity.pdbx_description
1 polymer ?
#
loop_
_entity_poly.entity_id
_entity_poly.type
_entity_poly.pdbx_seq_one_letter_code
_entity_poly.pdbx_strand_id
1 'polypeptide(L)'
;RRAGPARRGPAVLAAAVAALLVGMLAVVLSPSAANAAADAGSYTVSNAASGLCLDLPGSSTATGTQLDLQTCTGASNQTWTLATATTGYTITSASSKLCLGIAGASTSAGKAVEQETCSGATSQEWTLAAGTSTYQIVNVNSSKCVNASENATTAGTLVVQNSCDSTSTKSWNLTAGGTVPTTSASASASASASPSKSASASASASASASASASASPTSSSGGTTIATGDSRTVTEPTIPAVCQTLTATLATSNEQFTSSQEASPPDTSRIQAALTACKGTDEAVELTGSGSDNAFLSAPLTVPTGVYLVINDNATLYATTVASQYQSSSSDVCGTIGSSDSGCNPFIKVSGANSGIEGIRGSSGAQGTIDGRGDLDIYGTTTTWWQLGTTAGNESEKQNNPRLIVFEDANNAVLYDINLVNAAFFHVTYEKGSGFTAWGVRIKTPATARNTDGIDPDAASNVTIEDSYIQDGDDGIAIKGGSGASSDITIVNNHFYGTHGISVGSETNDGVSNVLVEDNTVQGTDSSGNVSTLNNGIRIKSYPSKGGTVSDVTYIDTCLSGIENLVELNPRYDSSSSTSDIPEFTGVLVDGLTSVNSVSGATSTIEGYDSSHITGLTLQYVNLDNTSYTAEYANVAEYDSNLQPSSGTGVTLAKLSAPVATGSVPSCTFPAFPSL
;
A
#
# COMPACT_ATOMS: atom_id res chain seq x y z
N ARG A 1 -27.33 -70.24 -44.94
CA ARG A 1 -28.79 -69.98 -44.80
C ARG A 1 -29.00 -68.49 -44.56
N ARG A 2 -29.38 -67.80 -45.65
CA ARG A 2 -30.21 -66.58 -45.78
C ARG A 2 -29.90 -65.39 -44.86
N ALA A 3 -29.24 -64.33 -45.37
CA ALA A 3 -29.80 -63.25 -46.22
C ALA A 3 -30.73 -62.34 -45.39
N GLY A 4 -30.61 -61.02 -45.34
CA GLY A 4 -30.14 -60.05 -46.33
C GLY A 4 -30.95 -58.75 -46.11
N PRO A 5 -30.61 -57.65 -46.80
CA PRO A 5 -30.81 -56.26 -46.38
C PRO A 5 -32.09 -55.62 -46.97
N ALA A 6 -32.46 -54.39 -46.55
CA ALA A 6 -33.05 -53.40 -47.46
C ALA A 6 -33.21 -52.00 -46.85
N ARG A 7 -32.63 -51.02 -47.56
CA ARG A 7 -33.07 -49.61 -47.62
C ARG A 7 -34.48 -49.51 -48.19
N ARG A 8 -35.24 -48.46 -47.80
CA ARG A 8 -36.02 -47.55 -48.66
C ARG A 8 -36.72 -46.49 -47.78
N GLY A 9 -36.40 -45.21 -47.97
CA GLY A 9 -37.33 -44.11 -47.63
C GLY A 9 -38.41 -43.97 -48.71
N PRO A 10 -39.07 -42.81 -48.88
CA PRO A 10 -39.33 -41.68 -47.99
C PRO A 10 -40.85 -41.42 -47.82
N ALA A 11 -41.27 -40.59 -46.86
CA ALA A 11 -42.58 -39.91 -46.96
C ALA A 11 -42.57 -38.58 -46.21
N VAL A 12 -42.94 -37.58 -46.99
CA VAL A 12 -42.92 -36.14 -46.79
C VAL A 12 -44.18 -35.67 -46.03
N LEU A 13 -43.98 -34.64 -45.18
CA LEU A 13 -44.92 -33.62 -44.67
C LEU A 13 -46.29 -34.04 -44.11
N ALA A 14 -46.59 -33.60 -42.88
CA ALA A 14 -47.50 -32.47 -42.64
C ALA A 14 -47.60 -32.12 -41.15
N ALA A 15 -47.69 -30.81 -40.89
CA ALA A 15 -47.71 -30.16 -39.60
C ALA A 15 -49.01 -30.37 -38.81
N ALA A 16 -48.91 -30.35 -37.48
CA ALA A 16 -49.95 -29.83 -36.59
C ALA A 16 -49.31 -29.38 -35.26
N VAL A 17 -49.26 -28.07 -35.07
CA VAL A 17 -48.88 -27.40 -33.82
C VAL A 17 -50.06 -27.47 -32.86
N ALA A 18 -49.86 -28.01 -31.66
CA ALA A 18 -50.76 -27.84 -30.53
C ALA A 18 -50.16 -26.80 -29.58
N ALA A 19 -50.84 -25.66 -29.46
CA ALA A 19 -50.53 -24.60 -28.51
C ALA A 19 -51.01 -24.99 -27.10
N LEU A 20 -50.19 -24.71 -26.09
CA LEU A 20 -50.67 -24.41 -24.74
C LEU A 20 -50.01 -23.12 -24.27
N LEU A 21 -50.87 -22.18 -23.89
CA LEU A 21 -50.52 -20.83 -23.45
C LEU A 21 -49.83 -20.83 -22.09
N VAL A 22 -48.77 -20.02 -21.97
CA VAL A 22 -48.40 -19.35 -20.72
C VAL A 22 -48.40 -17.85 -21.04
N GLY A 23 -49.21 -17.08 -20.31
CA GLY A 23 -49.37 -15.65 -20.52
C GLY A 23 -48.10 -14.88 -20.21
N MET A 24 -47.60 -14.13 -21.20
CA MET A 24 -46.67 -13.03 -20.98
C MET A 24 -47.45 -11.72 -20.99
N LEU A 25 -47.38 -11.01 -19.86
CA LEU A 25 -47.80 -9.63 -19.72
C LEU A 25 -46.89 -8.77 -20.61
N ALA A 26 -47.43 -8.26 -21.72
CA ALA A 26 -46.73 -7.30 -22.56
C ALA A 26 -46.71 -5.93 -21.86
N VAL A 27 -45.60 -5.59 -21.21
CA VAL A 27 -45.30 -4.22 -20.82
C VAL A 27 -44.93 -3.47 -22.09
N VAL A 28 -45.83 -2.62 -22.58
CA VAL A 28 -45.52 -1.66 -23.63
C VAL A 28 -44.65 -0.57 -23.00
N LEU A 29 -43.33 -0.75 -23.06
CA LEU A 29 -42.38 0.32 -22.75
C LEU A 29 -42.49 1.35 -23.88
N SER A 30 -43.07 2.50 -23.57
CA SER A 30 -42.88 3.69 -24.41
C SER A 30 -41.39 4.01 -24.40
N PRO A 31 -40.75 4.33 -25.54
CA PRO A 31 -39.37 4.78 -25.51
C PRO A 31 -39.31 6.08 -24.72
N SER A 32 -38.61 6.07 -23.58
CA SER A 32 -38.26 7.29 -22.86
C SER A 32 -37.58 8.23 -23.85
N ALA A 33 -38.07 9.48 -23.91
CA ALA A 33 -37.51 10.50 -24.76
C ALA A 33 -36.01 10.63 -24.48
N ALA A 34 -35.17 10.31 -25.46
CA ALA A 34 -33.76 10.66 -25.40
C ALA A 34 -33.64 12.19 -25.33
N ASN A 35 -32.78 12.70 -24.45
CA ASN A 35 -32.53 14.13 -24.34
C ASN A 35 -32.19 14.73 -25.73
N ALA A 36 -32.74 15.90 -26.02
CA ALA A 36 -32.28 16.70 -27.16
C ALA A 36 -30.77 16.98 -27.01
N ALA A 37 -30.03 17.01 -28.11
CA ALA A 37 -28.61 17.36 -28.10
C ALA A 37 -28.42 18.74 -27.45
N ALA A 38 -27.43 18.90 -26.56
CA ALA A 38 -27.15 20.20 -25.97
C ALA A 38 -26.66 21.17 -27.06
N ASP A 39 -27.35 22.30 -27.23
CA ASP A 39 -26.98 23.34 -28.19
C ASP A 39 -25.69 24.07 -27.77
N ALA A 40 -25.11 24.88 -28.66
CA ALA A 40 -24.05 25.81 -28.28
C ALA A 40 -24.58 26.85 -27.29
N GLY A 41 -23.82 27.15 -26.23
CA GLY A 41 -24.29 27.97 -25.12
C GLY A 41 -23.40 27.92 -23.88
N SER A 42 -23.84 28.56 -22.80
CA SER A 42 -23.12 28.57 -21.52
C SER A 42 -23.79 27.64 -20.51
N TYR A 43 -22.99 26.80 -19.86
CA TYR A 43 -23.46 25.72 -19.01
C TYR A 43 -22.68 25.64 -17.71
N THR A 44 -23.37 25.24 -16.64
CA THR A 44 -22.75 24.56 -15.51
C THR A 44 -22.77 23.06 -15.81
N VAL A 45 -21.61 22.41 -15.64
CA VAL A 45 -21.42 20.99 -15.94
C VAL A 45 -21.21 20.25 -14.63
N SER A 46 -22.16 19.41 -14.22
CA SER A 46 -22.06 18.65 -12.97
C SER A 46 -22.00 17.15 -13.23
N ASN A 47 -21.14 16.46 -12.50
CA ASN A 47 -21.00 15.02 -12.59
C ASN A 47 -22.28 14.31 -12.13
N ALA A 48 -22.72 13.29 -12.85
CA ALA A 48 -24.01 12.64 -12.59
C ALA A 48 -23.99 11.73 -11.36
N ALA A 49 -22.82 11.25 -10.91
CA ALA A 49 -22.70 10.43 -9.71
C ALA A 49 -22.57 11.26 -8.43
N SER A 50 -21.72 12.29 -8.44
CA SER A 50 -21.45 13.09 -7.25
C SER A 50 -22.33 14.32 -7.10
N GLY A 51 -22.91 14.82 -8.20
CA GLY A 51 -23.58 16.12 -8.23
C GLY A 51 -22.62 17.31 -8.13
N LEU A 52 -21.30 17.08 -8.08
CA LEU A 52 -20.27 18.13 -8.02
C LEU A 52 -20.02 18.71 -9.41
N CYS A 53 -19.60 19.98 -9.45
CA CYS A 53 -19.38 20.74 -10.67
C CYS A 53 -17.95 20.60 -11.15
N LEU A 54 -17.80 20.49 -12.48
CA LEU A 54 -16.52 20.65 -13.16
C LEU A 54 -15.98 22.05 -12.87
N ASP A 55 -14.88 22.11 -12.14
CA ASP A 55 -14.30 23.32 -11.57
C ASP A 55 -12.89 23.55 -12.12
N LEU A 56 -12.55 24.82 -12.21
CA LEU A 56 -11.20 25.27 -12.47
C LEU A 56 -10.59 25.74 -11.14
N PRO A 57 -9.64 24.96 -10.57
CA PRO A 57 -9.15 25.18 -9.22
C PRO A 57 -8.68 26.62 -8.98
N GLY A 58 -9.18 27.21 -7.90
CA GLY A 58 -8.81 28.57 -7.49
C GLY A 58 -9.12 29.66 -8.53
N SER A 59 -10.01 29.40 -9.49
CA SER A 59 -10.28 30.29 -10.63
C SER A 59 -9.02 30.62 -11.47
N SER A 60 -8.05 29.70 -11.50
CA SER A 60 -6.76 29.88 -12.19
C SER A 60 -6.92 30.35 -13.64
N THR A 61 -6.05 31.26 -14.09
CA THR A 61 -5.94 31.65 -15.50
C THR A 61 -4.71 31.05 -16.19
N ALA A 62 -3.99 30.14 -15.52
CA ALA A 62 -2.77 29.52 -16.03
C ALA A 62 -3.07 28.31 -16.93
N THR A 63 -2.42 28.23 -18.09
CA THR A 63 -2.42 27.04 -18.94
C THR A 63 -1.80 25.84 -18.21
N GLY A 64 -2.28 24.63 -18.48
CA GLY A 64 -1.83 23.41 -17.79
C GLY A 64 -2.47 23.21 -16.41
N THR A 65 -3.42 24.07 -16.01
CA THR A 65 -4.18 23.81 -14.77
C THR A 65 -5.17 22.68 -15.05
N GLN A 66 -4.96 21.54 -14.41
CA GLN A 66 -5.90 20.43 -14.42
C GLN A 66 -7.19 20.80 -13.69
N LEU A 67 -8.33 20.40 -14.25
CA LEU A 67 -9.63 20.63 -13.65
C LEU A 67 -9.91 19.63 -12.52
N ASP A 68 -10.75 20.03 -11.57
CA ASP A 68 -11.25 19.18 -10.50
C ASP A 68 -12.79 19.20 -10.43
N LEU A 69 -13.34 18.42 -9.51
CA LEU A 69 -14.74 18.45 -9.13
C LEU A 69 -14.90 19.23 -7.83
N GLN A 70 -15.77 20.23 -7.79
CA GLN A 70 -16.02 20.99 -6.57
C GLN A 70 -17.51 21.16 -6.30
N THR A 71 -17.82 21.59 -5.07
CA THR A 71 -19.18 21.96 -4.71
C THR A 71 -19.68 23.02 -5.69
N CYS A 72 -20.87 22.80 -6.26
CA CYS A 72 -21.46 23.71 -7.24
C CYS A 72 -21.78 25.06 -6.59
N THR A 73 -21.09 26.12 -7.01
CA THR A 73 -21.28 27.50 -6.54
C THR A 73 -21.95 28.40 -7.58
N GLY A 74 -21.92 28.00 -8.86
CA GLY A 74 -22.38 28.83 -9.98
C GLY A 74 -21.41 29.97 -10.34
N ALA A 75 -20.19 29.96 -9.79
CA ALA A 75 -19.15 30.93 -10.11
C ALA A 75 -18.62 30.76 -11.54
N SER A 76 -17.91 31.78 -12.04
CA SER A 76 -17.38 31.80 -13.41
C SER A 76 -16.35 30.70 -13.69
N ASN A 77 -15.67 30.18 -12.68
CA ASN A 77 -14.73 29.06 -12.79
C ASN A 77 -15.41 27.68 -12.89
N GLN A 78 -16.74 27.61 -12.71
CA GLN A 78 -17.58 26.42 -12.93
C GLN A 78 -18.55 26.60 -14.11
N THR A 79 -18.35 27.65 -14.90
CA THR A 79 -19.18 27.99 -16.05
C THR A 79 -18.39 27.77 -17.34
N TRP A 80 -18.95 26.95 -18.23
CA TRP A 80 -18.30 26.46 -19.44
C TRP A 80 -19.10 26.85 -20.67
N THR A 81 -18.45 27.45 -21.66
CA THR A 81 -19.09 27.87 -22.92
C THR A 81 -18.77 26.84 -24.00
N LEU A 82 -19.81 26.25 -24.58
CA LEU A 82 -19.73 25.34 -25.72
C LEU A 82 -19.96 26.16 -27.00
N ALA A 83 -18.96 26.19 -27.88
CA ALA A 83 -19.05 26.78 -29.19
C ALA A 83 -18.87 25.70 -30.27
N THR A 84 -19.65 25.75 -31.35
CA THR A 84 -19.53 24.78 -32.44
C THR A 84 -18.14 24.84 -33.07
N ALA A 85 -17.52 23.67 -33.20
CA ALA A 85 -16.24 23.44 -33.87
C ALA A 85 -16.45 22.54 -35.10
N THR A 86 -15.37 22.02 -35.68
CA THR A 86 -15.39 21.30 -36.97
C THR A 86 -16.10 19.95 -36.91
N THR A 87 -15.88 19.21 -35.83
CA THR A 87 -16.36 17.85 -35.53
C THR A 87 -17.36 17.85 -34.37
N GLY A 88 -17.24 18.80 -33.43
CA GLY A 88 -18.08 18.87 -32.24
C GLY A 88 -18.10 20.28 -31.65
N TYR A 89 -17.59 20.41 -30.43
CA TYR A 89 -17.55 21.66 -29.67
C TYR A 89 -16.14 21.97 -29.17
N THR A 90 -15.82 23.26 -29.14
CA THR A 90 -14.79 23.78 -28.25
C THR A 90 -15.45 24.17 -26.94
N ILE A 91 -14.91 23.68 -25.82
CA ILE A 91 -15.39 24.00 -24.47
C ILE A 91 -14.42 25.00 -23.85
N THR A 92 -14.91 26.17 -23.44
CA THR A 92 -14.08 27.28 -22.95
C THR A 92 -14.50 27.70 -21.55
N SER A 93 -13.55 27.91 -20.63
CA SER A 93 -13.86 28.45 -19.30
C SER A 93 -14.39 29.88 -19.39
N ALA A 94 -15.46 30.20 -18.67
CA ALA A 94 -15.93 31.57 -18.57
C ALA A 94 -14.97 32.46 -17.76
N SER A 95 -14.17 31.89 -16.85
CA SER A 95 -13.20 32.60 -16.02
C SER A 95 -11.95 33.00 -16.80
N SER A 96 -11.28 32.04 -17.45
CA SER A 96 -9.96 32.26 -18.09
C SER A 96 -10.01 32.52 -19.59
N LYS A 97 -11.13 32.18 -20.25
CA LYS A 97 -11.27 32.13 -21.72
C LYS A 97 -10.34 31.13 -22.42
N LEU A 98 -9.71 30.22 -21.67
CA LEU A 98 -8.91 29.11 -22.18
C LEU A 98 -9.77 27.87 -22.48
N CYS A 99 -9.26 27.02 -23.36
CA CYS A 99 -9.98 25.86 -23.87
C CYS A 99 -9.71 24.62 -23.02
N LEU A 100 -10.73 23.79 -22.85
CA LEU A 100 -10.58 22.46 -22.27
C LEU A 100 -9.81 21.56 -23.24
N GLY A 101 -8.69 21.01 -22.78
CA GLY A 101 -7.79 20.16 -23.55
C GLY A 101 -7.35 18.93 -22.75
N ILE A 102 -6.55 18.10 -23.40
CA ILE A 102 -5.90 16.95 -22.78
C ILE A 102 -4.42 17.23 -22.74
N ALA A 103 -3.83 17.10 -21.56
CA ALA A 103 -2.41 17.32 -21.33
C ALA A 103 -1.54 16.60 -22.38
N GLY A 104 -0.75 17.39 -23.11
CA GLY A 104 0.15 16.92 -24.17
C GLY A 104 -0.55 16.29 -25.38
N ALA A 105 -1.83 16.59 -25.61
CA ALA A 105 -2.68 15.97 -26.63
C ALA A 105 -2.69 14.43 -26.59
N SER A 106 -2.44 13.86 -25.41
CA SER A 106 -2.29 12.42 -25.24
C SER A 106 -3.57 11.67 -25.57
N THR A 107 -3.45 10.44 -26.06
CA THR A 107 -4.58 9.53 -26.25
C THR A 107 -4.69 8.47 -25.15
N SER A 108 -3.78 8.47 -24.17
CA SER A 108 -3.76 7.50 -23.07
C SER A 108 -4.86 7.76 -22.05
N ALA A 109 -5.40 6.68 -21.47
CA ALA A 109 -6.30 6.76 -20.33
C ALA A 109 -5.61 7.36 -19.09
N GLY A 110 -6.38 8.00 -18.22
CA GLY A 110 -5.90 8.64 -16.99
C GLY A 110 -5.20 9.98 -17.20
N LYS A 111 -5.12 10.49 -18.44
CA LYS A 111 -4.46 11.77 -18.69
C LYS A 111 -5.32 12.96 -18.29
N ALA A 112 -4.68 13.97 -17.74
CA ALA A 112 -5.31 15.17 -17.22
C ALA A 112 -6.16 15.87 -18.28
N VAL A 113 -7.38 16.24 -17.87
CA VAL A 113 -8.19 17.22 -18.58
C VAL A 113 -7.84 18.57 -17.96
N GLU A 114 -7.26 19.46 -18.77
CA GLU A 114 -6.70 20.73 -18.31
C GLU A 114 -7.16 21.90 -19.17
N GLN A 115 -6.94 23.13 -18.69
CA GLN A 115 -7.12 24.30 -19.55
C GLN A 115 -5.85 24.62 -20.33
N GLU A 116 -6.00 24.91 -21.62
CA GLU A 116 -4.91 25.20 -22.54
C GLU A 116 -5.24 26.42 -23.42
N THR A 117 -4.20 27.01 -24.01
CA THR A 117 -4.39 28.00 -25.07
C THR A 117 -5.18 27.38 -26.22
N CYS A 118 -6.29 28.02 -26.57
CA CYS A 118 -7.16 27.58 -27.66
C CYS A 118 -6.39 27.56 -28.98
N SER A 119 -6.14 26.36 -29.51
CA SER A 119 -5.38 26.14 -30.74
C SER A 119 -6.25 25.60 -31.88
N GLY A 120 -7.44 25.08 -31.57
CA GLY A 120 -8.30 24.36 -32.50
C GLY A 120 -7.83 22.93 -32.78
N ALA A 121 -6.87 22.41 -32.00
CA ALA A 121 -6.45 21.01 -32.09
C ALA A 121 -7.59 20.06 -31.72
N THR A 122 -7.59 18.86 -32.30
CA THR A 122 -8.59 17.81 -32.00
C THR A 122 -8.57 17.36 -30.55
N SER A 123 -7.45 17.53 -29.83
CA SER A 123 -7.36 17.26 -28.39
C SER A 123 -8.12 18.28 -27.53
N GLN A 124 -8.52 19.42 -28.11
CA GLN A 124 -9.34 20.47 -27.49
C GLN A 124 -10.77 20.50 -28.05
N GLU A 125 -11.13 19.49 -28.84
CA GLU A 125 -12.45 19.36 -29.45
C GLU A 125 -13.21 18.17 -28.83
N TRP A 126 -14.49 18.39 -28.56
CA TRP A 126 -15.31 17.48 -27.76
C TRP A 126 -16.65 17.23 -28.43
N THR A 127 -17.07 15.97 -28.50
CA THR A 127 -18.44 15.60 -28.90
C THR A 127 -19.25 15.23 -27.67
N LEU A 128 -20.56 15.45 -27.73
CA LEU A 128 -21.47 15.06 -26.65
C LEU A 128 -22.25 13.83 -27.10
N ALA A 129 -21.93 12.67 -26.50
CA ALA A 129 -22.71 11.46 -26.69
C ALA A 129 -23.87 11.46 -25.68
N ALA A 130 -25.11 11.47 -26.18
CA ALA A 130 -26.31 11.54 -25.36
C ALA A 130 -26.67 10.17 -24.76
N GLY A 131 -26.86 10.14 -23.44
CA GLY A 131 -27.50 9.04 -22.69
C GLY A 131 -28.99 9.31 -22.44
N THR A 132 -29.63 8.52 -21.57
CA THR A 132 -31.07 8.64 -21.26
C THR A 132 -31.44 9.92 -20.51
N SER A 133 -30.54 10.49 -19.70
CA SER A 133 -30.76 11.77 -18.99
C SER A 133 -29.48 12.59 -18.74
N THR A 134 -28.34 12.16 -19.28
CA THR A 134 -26.99 12.69 -19.05
C THR A 134 -26.17 12.63 -20.34
N TYR A 135 -25.02 13.28 -20.38
CA TYR A 135 -24.11 13.26 -21.53
C TYR A 135 -22.74 12.68 -21.15
N GLN A 136 -22.12 11.96 -22.07
CA GLN A 136 -20.68 11.71 -22.04
C GLN A 136 -19.97 12.77 -22.91
N ILE A 137 -18.94 13.40 -22.35
CA ILE A 137 -18.14 14.41 -23.06
C ILE A 137 -16.91 13.69 -23.64
N VAL A 138 -16.90 13.46 -24.95
CA VAL A 138 -15.92 12.59 -25.63
C VAL A 138 -14.90 13.43 -26.37
N ASN A 139 -13.62 13.23 -26.09
CA ASN A 139 -12.53 13.89 -26.79
C ASN A 139 -12.43 13.37 -28.23
N VAL A 140 -12.33 14.28 -29.20
CA VAL A 140 -12.26 13.91 -30.63
C VAL A 140 -10.93 13.23 -30.98
N ASN A 141 -9.82 13.59 -30.34
CA ASN A 141 -8.52 13.00 -30.65
C ASN A 141 -8.34 11.57 -30.12
N SER A 142 -8.82 11.31 -28.90
CA SER A 142 -8.57 10.04 -28.20
C SER A 142 -9.76 9.08 -28.19
N SER A 143 -10.94 9.56 -28.56
CA SER A 143 -12.23 8.86 -28.40
C SER A 143 -12.52 8.44 -26.96
N LYS A 144 -11.92 9.13 -25.97
CA LYS A 144 -12.11 8.90 -24.52
C LYS A 144 -12.93 10.00 -23.89
N CYS A 145 -13.56 9.68 -22.77
CA CYS A 145 -14.51 10.54 -22.09
C CYS A 145 -13.86 11.34 -20.96
N VAL A 146 -14.37 12.55 -20.71
CA VAL A 146 -14.10 13.31 -19.48
C VAL A 146 -14.69 12.54 -18.30
N ASN A 147 -13.85 12.20 -17.33
CA ASN A 147 -14.19 11.35 -16.21
C ASN A 147 -13.66 11.97 -14.91
N ALA A 148 -14.38 11.73 -13.82
CA ALA A 148 -13.78 11.85 -12.49
C ALA A 148 -12.65 10.81 -12.36
N SER A 149 -11.46 11.21 -11.91
CA SER A 149 -10.35 10.28 -11.71
C SER A 149 -10.78 9.15 -10.79
N GLU A 150 -10.48 7.92 -11.19
CA GLU A 150 -10.77 6.72 -10.40
C GLU A 150 -12.25 6.53 -10.03
N ASN A 151 -13.16 7.20 -10.76
CA ASN A 151 -14.59 7.24 -10.43
C ASN A 151 -14.90 7.81 -9.03
N ALA A 152 -14.02 8.65 -8.47
CA ALA A 152 -14.26 9.28 -7.19
C ALA A 152 -15.42 10.31 -7.25
N THR A 153 -16.09 10.51 -6.11
CA THR A 153 -17.27 11.38 -5.98
C THR A 153 -17.08 12.52 -4.99
N THR A 154 -15.86 12.74 -4.50
CA THR A 154 -15.52 13.77 -3.50
C THR A 154 -15.08 15.08 -4.16
N ALA A 155 -15.24 16.19 -3.45
CA ALA A 155 -14.74 17.50 -3.89
C ALA A 155 -13.20 17.51 -3.87
N GLY A 156 -12.58 18.17 -4.85
CA GLY A 156 -11.15 18.09 -5.16
C GLY A 156 -10.76 16.95 -6.09
N THR A 157 -11.68 16.05 -6.47
CA THR A 157 -11.38 14.95 -7.40
C THR A 157 -10.91 15.51 -8.75
N LEU A 158 -9.71 15.12 -9.19
CA LEU A 158 -9.16 15.57 -10.46
C LEU A 158 -9.92 14.98 -11.64
N VAL A 159 -9.94 15.72 -12.75
CA VAL A 159 -10.63 15.32 -13.97
C VAL A 159 -9.63 14.82 -15.00
N VAL A 160 -9.91 13.65 -15.57
CA VAL A 160 -9.04 12.93 -16.52
C VAL A 160 -9.85 12.43 -17.71
N GLN A 161 -9.18 12.04 -18.80
CA GLN A 161 -9.82 11.25 -19.84
C GLN A 161 -9.69 9.76 -19.56
N ASN A 162 -10.76 8.98 -19.76
CA ASN A 162 -10.69 7.52 -19.70
C ASN A 162 -11.78 6.85 -20.56
N SER A 163 -11.96 5.54 -20.44
CA SER A 163 -13.01 4.78 -21.13
C SER A 163 -14.39 5.45 -20.99
N CYS A 164 -15.19 5.36 -22.05
CA CYS A 164 -16.56 5.85 -22.12
C CYS A 164 -17.59 4.78 -21.68
N ASP A 165 -17.27 3.96 -20.68
CA ASP A 165 -18.25 3.00 -20.14
C ASP A 165 -19.37 3.71 -19.36
N SER A 166 -20.45 2.98 -19.09
CA SER A 166 -21.70 3.52 -18.56
C SER A 166 -21.67 3.88 -17.06
N THR A 167 -20.49 3.95 -16.45
CA THR A 167 -20.35 4.36 -15.04
C THR A 167 -20.83 5.81 -14.88
N SER A 168 -21.66 6.09 -13.87
CA SER A 168 -22.31 7.40 -13.70
C SER A 168 -21.33 8.55 -13.45
N THR A 169 -20.14 8.24 -12.90
CA THR A 169 -19.03 9.19 -12.67
C THR A 169 -18.36 9.67 -13.97
N LYS A 170 -18.74 9.09 -15.10
CA LYS A 170 -18.27 9.44 -16.46
C LYS A 170 -19.36 10.12 -17.28
N SER A 171 -20.50 10.37 -16.65
CA SER A 171 -21.67 11.02 -17.23
C SER A 171 -21.89 12.37 -16.57
N TRP A 172 -22.38 13.34 -17.33
CA TRP A 172 -22.46 14.74 -16.93
C TRP A 172 -23.84 15.32 -17.23
N ASN A 173 -24.35 16.08 -16.26
CA ASN A 173 -25.52 16.92 -16.45
C ASN A 173 -25.07 18.31 -16.90
N LEU A 174 -25.62 18.79 -18.02
CA LEU A 174 -25.36 20.13 -18.53
C LEU A 174 -26.58 21.00 -18.22
N THR A 175 -26.42 21.95 -17.30
CA THR A 175 -27.47 22.90 -16.92
C THR A 175 -27.15 24.26 -17.53
N ALA A 176 -28.04 24.79 -18.37
CA ALA A 176 -27.83 26.11 -18.97
C ALA A 176 -27.70 27.18 -17.87
N GLY A 177 -26.66 28.00 -17.94
CA GLY A 177 -26.33 29.00 -16.94
C GLY A 177 -27.43 30.05 -16.79
N GLY A 178 -28.34 29.83 -15.84
CA GLY A 178 -29.48 30.71 -15.54
C GLY A 178 -30.22 30.45 -14.22
N THR A 179 -29.95 29.36 -13.48
CA THR A 179 -30.58 29.07 -12.16
C THR A 179 -29.71 28.15 -11.29
N VAL A 180 -29.38 28.55 -10.05
CA VAL A 180 -28.61 27.77 -9.04
C VAL A 180 -29.51 27.41 -7.83
N PRO A 181 -29.47 26.20 -7.22
CA PRO A 181 -30.10 25.90 -5.93
C PRO A 181 -29.13 26.05 -4.73
N THR A 182 -29.59 26.68 -3.65
CA THR A 182 -28.83 27.07 -2.44
C THR A 182 -28.91 26.07 -1.27
N THR A 183 -27.83 25.91 -0.51
CA THR A 183 -27.73 25.27 0.83
C THR A 183 -27.83 26.29 1.97
N SER A 184 -28.09 25.85 3.22
CA SER A 184 -28.02 26.70 4.44
C SER A 184 -27.20 26.03 5.54
N ALA A 185 -26.28 26.81 6.12
CA ALA A 185 -25.30 26.44 7.14
C ALA A 185 -25.70 26.94 8.55
N SER A 186 -25.00 26.48 9.58
CA SER A 186 -24.77 27.27 10.81
C SER A 186 -23.38 26.99 11.37
N ALA A 187 -22.64 28.07 11.62
CA ALA A 187 -21.27 28.12 12.14
C ALA A 187 -21.25 28.50 13.63
N SER A 188 -20.12 28.25 14.30
CA SER A 188 -19.61 29.16 15.35
C SER A 188 -18.09 29.03 15.48
N ALA A 189 -17.43 30.19 15.50
CA ALA A 189 -15.99 30.38 15.66
C ALA A 189 -15.62 30.67 17.12
N SER A 190 -14.35 30.45 17.49
CA SER A 190 -13.61 31.36 18.39
C SER A 190 -12.10 31.18 18.27
N ALA A 191 -11.38 32.29 18.40
CA ALA A 191 -9.94 32.43 18.23
C ALA A 191 -9.19 32.58 19.57
N SER A 192 -7.86 32.39 19.48
CA SER A 192 -6.78 33.13 20.15
C SER A 192 -5.95 32.42 21.24
N ALA A 193 -4.64 32.30 20.94
CA ALA A 193 -3.49 32.87 21.69
C ALA A 193 -2.36 31.88 22.07
N SER A 194 -1.15 32.17 21.57
CA SER A 194 0.14 31.67 22.10
C SER A 194 0.49 32.28 23.47
N PRO A 195 1.45 31.70 24.21
CA PRO A 195 2.78 32.34 24.25
C PRO A 195 3.99 31.37 24.31
N SER A 196 5.17 31.98 24.16
CA SER A 196 6.51 31.42 23.99
C SER A 196 7.33 31.18 25.29
N LYS A 197 8.24 30.20 25.21
CA LYS A 197 9.62 30.06 25.77
C LYS A 197 9.91 30.32 27.26
N SER A 198 10.54 29.32 27.90
CA SER A 198 11.91 29.43 28.47
C SER A 198 12.47 28.09 28.99
N ALA A 199 13.78 27.90 28.83
CA ALA A 199 14.61 26.72 29.08
C ALA A 199 15.02 26.48 30.55
N SER A 200 15.50 25.27 30.88
CA SER A 200 16.86 25.02 31.44
C SER A 200 17.02 23.69 32.23
N ALA A 201 18.04 22.92 31.82
CA ALA A 201 19.00 22.11 32.61
C ALA A 201 18.65 20.70 33.15
N SER A 202 19.16 19.70 32.40
CA SER A 202 20.11 18.64 32.78
C SER A 202 20.12 18.02 34.19
N ALA A 203 19.99 16.69 34.24
CA ALA A 203 20.96 15.81 34.93
C ALA A 203 20.83 14.36 34.43
N SER A 204 21.96 13.82 33.99
CA SER A 204 22.21 12.41 33.65
C SER A 204 22.35 11.53 34.90
N ALA A 205 21.80 10.31 34.88
CA ALA A 205 22.39 9.16 35.57
C ALA A 205 21.85 7.85 34.98
N SER A 206 22.77 7.06 34.43
CA SER A 206 22.62 5.67 34.05
C SER A 206 22.71 4.75 35.27
N ALA A 207 21.87 3.71 35.32
CA ALA A 207 22.19 2.44 35.99
C ALA A 207 21.22 1.34 35.53
N SER A 208 21.80 0.31 34.94
CA SER A 208 21.23 -1.02 34.70
C SER A 208 21.06 -1.79 36.01
N ALA A 209 19.97 -2.56 36.13
CA ALA A 209 19.93 -3.83 36.87
C ALA A 209 18.63 -4.58 36.59
N SER A 210 18.80 -5.79 36.08
CA SER A 210 17.83 -6.88 35.99
C SER A 210 17.48 -7.45 37.37
N ALA A 211 16.21 -7.75 37.61
CA ALA A 211 15.78 -8.82 38.52
C ALA A 211 14.30 -9.18 38.29
N SER A 212 14.11 -10.47 38.03
CA SER A 212 12.86 -11.21 37.99
C SER A 212 12.19 -11.28 39.37
N ALA A 213 10.86 -11.12 39.40
CA ALA A 213 10.02 -11.65 40.48
C ALA A 213 8.60 -11.89 39.98
N SER A 214 8.20 -13.16 40.05
CA SER A 214 6.85 -13.68 39.84
C SER A 214 5.88 -13.13 40.89
N ALA A 215 4.73 -12.60 40.45
CA ALA A 215 3.58 -12.36 41.30
C ALA A 215 2.28 -12.65 40.52
N SER A 216 1.48 -13.59 41.03
CA SER A 216 0.14 -13.93 40.52
C SER A 216 -0.81 -12.73 40.56
N PRO A 217 -1.80 -12.67 39.64
CA PRO A 217 -2.50 -11.44 39.34
C PRO A 217 -3.55 -11.17 40.41
N THR A 218 -3.44 -9.98 41.02
CA THR A 218 -4.59 -9.31 41.60
C THR A 218 -5.12 -8.37 40.54
N SER A 219 -6.41 -8.49 40.24
CA SER A 219 -7.18 -7.63 39.34
C SER A 219 -6.97 -6.17 39.71
N SER A 220 -6.07 -5.50 39.01
CA SER A 220 -5.93 -4.05 39.01
C SER A 220 -6.47 -3.55 37.68
N SER A 221 -7.34 -2.55 37.76
CA SER A 221 -7.78 -1.73 36.63
C SER A 221 -6.60 -0.89 36.14
N GLY A 222 -5.58 -1.54 35.57
CA GLY A 222 -4.48 -0.86 34.88
C GLY A 222 -5.08 -0.11 33.71
N GLY A 223 -4.99 1.22 33.73
CA GLY A 223 -5.43 2.03 32.61
C GLY A 223 -4.63 1.64 31.38
N THR A 224 -5.30 1.42 30.25
CA THR A 224 -4.66 1.21 28.95
C THR A 224 -3.69 2.37 28.68
N THR A 225 -2.42 2.07 28.53
CA THR A 225 -1.34 3.01 28.20
C THR A 225 -1.26 3.18 26.69
N ILE A 226 -1.17 4.42 26.21
CA ILE A 226 -0.89 4.73 24.81
C ILE A 226 0.59 4.45 24.58
N ALA A 227 0.91 3.64 23.57
CA ALA A 227 2.30 3.38 23.17
C ALA A 227 2.97 4.68 22.71
N THR A 228 4.21 4.91 23.13
CA THR A 228 4.99 6.10 22.75
C THR A 228 5.83 5.85 21.51
N GLY A 229 6.03 4.59 21.11
CA GLY A 229 6.86 4.21 19.97
C GLY A 229 8.35 4.48 20.20
N ASP A 230 9.07 4.76 19.11
CA ASP A 230 10.50 5.09 19.07
C ASP A 230 10.81 6.26 20.01
N SER A 231 11.78 6.05 20.91
CA SER A 231 12.15 7.07 21.91
C SER A 231 13.04 8.19 21.34
N ARG A 232 13.55 8.01 20.12
CA ARG A 232 14.41 9.00 19.44
C ARG A 232 13.56 10.15 18.91
N THR A 233 14.19 11.32 18.78
CA THR A 233 13.67 12.36 17.89
C THR A 233 14.15 12.04 16.47
N VAL A 234 13.26 11.51 15.65
CA VAL A 234 13.54 11.21 14.24
C VAL A 234 13.07 12.37 13.37
N THR A 235 13.90 12.74 12.40
CA THR A 235 13.58 13.71 11.35
C THR A 235 13.92 13.09 10.02
N GLU A 236 13.33 13.62 8.95
CA GLU A 236 13.65 13.19 7.58
C GLU A 236 15.17 13.10 7.37
N PRO A 237 15.70 11.95 6.94
CA PRO A 237 17.12 11.77 6.69
C PRO A 237 17.65 12.71 5.59
N THR A 238 18.98 12.88 5.55
CA THR A 238 19.65 13.66 4.50
C THR A 238 20.76 12.84 3.88
N ILE A 239 20.85 12.87 2.55
CA ILE A 239 21.91 12.19 1.80
C ILE A 239 23.30 12.62 2.31
N PRO A 240 24.16 11.68 2.74
CA PRO A 240 25.52 11.98 3.17
C PRO A 240 26.40 12.57 2.07
N ALA A 241 27.53 13.17 2.45
CA ALA A 241 28.55 13.56 1.48
C ALA A 241 29.08 12.32 0.73
N VAL A 242 29.45 12.47 -0.54
CA VAL A 242 29.91 11.35 -1.37
C VAL A 242 31.42 11.17 -1.24
N CYS A 243 31.86 9.98 -0.84
CA CYS A 243 33.28 9.60 -0.81
C CYS A 243 33.78 9.11 -2.17
N GLN A 244 32.95 8.37 -2.91
CA GLN A 244 33.25 7.83 -4.23
C GLN A 244 31.98 7.72 -5.07
N THR A 245 32.09 8.08 -6.34
CA THR A 245 31.02 7.87 -7.33
C THR A 245 31.45 6.79 -8.31
N LEU A 246 30.59 5.78 -8.51
CA LEU A 246 30.73 4.75 -9.54
C LEU A 246 29.69 4.99 -10.63
N THR A 247 30.14 5.04 -11.87
CA THR A 247 29.24 5.18 -13.03
C THR A 247 28.87 3.80 -13.58
N ALA A 248 27.61 3.62 -13.94
CA ALA A 248 27.14 2.40 -14.61
C ALA A 248 27.88 2.20 -15.94
N THR A 249 28.17 0.94 -16.26
CA THR A 249 28.81 0.55 -17.53
C THR A 249 27.97 -0.45 -18.32
N LEU A 250 26.77 -0.75 -17.82
CA LEU A 250 25.84 -1.68 -18.41
C LEU A 250 24.55 -0.94 -18.73
N ALA A 251 23.97 -1.29 -19.86
CA ALA A 251 22.56 -1.06 -20.16
C ALA A 251 21.83 -2.40 -20.05
N THR A 252 20.58 -2.39 -19.63
CA THR A 252 19.73 -3.57 -19.64
C THR A 252 18.47 -3.35 -20.48
N SER A 253 17.92 -4.44 -21.00
CA SER A 253 16.61 -4.49 -21.65
C SER A 253 15.81 -5.59 -20.97
N ASN A 254 14.71 -5.23 -20.31
CA ASN A 254 13.88 -6.15 -19.53
C ASN A 254 14.68 -6.90 -18.45
N GLU A 255 15.60 -6.20 -17.77
CA GLU A 255 16.34 -6.75 -16.62
C GLU A 255 17.22 -7.97 -16.95
N GLN A 256 17.52 -8.19 -18.24
CA GLN A 256 18.34 -9.31 -18.69
C GLN A 256 19.82 -8.91 -18.84
N PHE A 257 20.69 -9.85 -18.47
CA PHE A 257 22.15 -9.76 -18.66
C PHE A 257 22.67 -10.98 -19.41
N THR A 258 23.86 -10.87 -19.99
CA THR A 258 24.49 -12.02 -20.66
C THR A 258 24.86 -13.09 -19.64
N SER A 259 24.90 -14.35 -20.07
CA SER A 259 25.33 -15.47 -19.22
C SER A 259 26.72 -15.27 -18.59
N SER A 260 27.63 -14.58 -19.29
CA SER A 260 28.95 -14.23 -18.73
C SER A 260 28.88 -13.18 -17.62
N GLN A 261 27.96 -12.21 -17.74
CA GLN A 261 27.74 -11.21 -16.69
C GLN A 261 27.06 -11.85 -15.48
N GLU A 262 26.07 -12.72 -15.66
CA GLU A 262 25.44 -13.43 -14.54
C GLU A 262 26.44 -14.33 -13.79
N ALA A 263 27.23 -15.13 -14.53
CA ALA A 263 28.19 -16.03 -13.91
C ALA A 263 29.34 -15.30 -13.20
N SER A 264 29.63 -14.05 -13.59
CA SER A 264 30.67 -13.20 -13.01
C SER A 264 30.24 -11.73 -13.03
N PRO A 265 29.36 -11.31 -12.10
CA PRO A 265 28.81 -9.95 -12.09
C PRO A 265 29.93 -8.89 -12.07
N PRO A 266 29.96 -7.97 -13.04
CA PRO A 266 31.09 -7.06 -13.22
C PRO A 266 31.21 -6.02 -12.11
N ASP A 267 30.12 -5.75 -11.38
CA ASP A 267 30.08 -4.64 -10.44
C ASP A 267 30.40 -5.04 -8.99
N THR A 268 30.31 -6.32 -8.63
CA THR A 268 30.54 -6.81 -7.25
C THR A 268 31.85 -6.31 -6.67
N SER A 269 32.95 -6.53 -7.39
CA SER A 269 34.29 -6.22 -6.89
C SER A 269 34.55 -4.72 -6.77
N ARG A 270 34.04 -3.92 -7.71
CA ARG A 270 34.27 -2.47 -7.70
C ARG A 270 33.40 -1.76 -6.67
N ILE A 271 32.14 -2.18 -6.50
CA ILE A 271 31.25 -1.63 -5.47
C ILE A 271 31.80 -1.99 -4.08
N GLN A 272 32.18 -3.26 -3.87
CA GLN A 272 32.73 -3.67 -2.57
C GLN A 272 34.05 -2.98 -2.24
N ALA A 273 34.91 -2.73 -3.22
CA ALA A 273 36.14 -1.98 -3.04
C ALA A 273 35.88 -0.52 -2.64
N ALA A 274 34.91 0.14 -3.27
CA ALA A 274 34.50 1.50 -2.91
C ALA A 274 33.93 1.56 -1.48
N LEU A 275 33.00 0.65 -1.12
CA LEU A 275 32.43 0.56 0.23
C LEU A 275 33.51 0.32 1.30
N THR A 276 34.49 -0.54 0.99
CA THR A 276 35.61 -0.81 1.89
C THR A 276 36.51 0.40 2.07
N ALA A 277 36.76 1.16 0.99
CA ALA A 277 37.60 2.35 1.03
C ALA A 277 36.94 3.51 1.78
N CYS A 278 35.61 3.59 1.77
CA CYS A 278 34.86 4.60 2.52
C CYS A 278 34.54 4.21 3.96
N LYS A 279 34.94 3.01 4.41
CA LYS A 279 34.61 2.52 5.75
C LYS A 279 34.96 3.52 6.86
N GLY A 280 33.94 3.92 7.64
CA GLY A 280 34.11 4.76 8.82
C GLY A 280 34.22 6.26 8.53
N THR A 281 33.87 6.71 7.33
CA THR A 281 33.90 8.14 6.97
C THR A 281 32.57 8.85 7.23
N ASP A 282 31.49 8.10 7.48
CA ASP A 282 30.10 8.58 7.50
C ASP A 282 29.69 9.22 6.15
N GLU A 283 30.32 8.78 5.05
CA GLU A 283 30.07 9.23 3.68
C GLU A 283 29.49 8.11 2.80
N ALA A 284 29.05 8.49 1.60
CA ALA A 284 28.34 7.63 0.66
C ALA A 284 29.21 7.17 -0.51
N VAL A 285 29.07 5.89 -0.87
CA VAL A 285 29.41 5.40 -2.22
C VAL A 285 28.18 5.60 -3.10
N GLU A 286 28.27 6.49 -4.08
CA GLU A 286 27.18 6.80 -5.01
C GLU A 286 27.27 5.93 -6.27
N LEU A 287 26.16 5.31 -6.65
CA LEU A 287 25.96 4.63 -7.93
C LEU A 287 25.12 5.53 -8.85
N THR A 288 25.67 5.93 -10.00
CA THR A 288 24.98 6.80 -10.98
C THR A 288 24.98 6.21 -12.37
N GLY A 289 23.88 6.43 -13.11
CA GLY A 289 23.79 6.16 -14.54
C GLY A 289 24.58 7.17 -15.38
N SER A 290 24.83 6.80 -16.64
CA SER A 290 25.46 7.63 -17.67
C SER A 290 24.88 7.31 -19.04
N GLY A 291 23.95 8.16 -19.52
CA GLY A 291 23.31 7.96 -20.81
C GLY A 291 22.41 6.72 -20.80
N SER A 292 22.66 5.77 -21.70
CA SER A 292 21.94 4.49 -21.74
C SER A 292 22.45 3.48 -20.71
N ASP A 293 23.66 3.69 -20.18
CA ASP A 293 24.24 2.79 -19.19
C ASP A 293 23.72 3.21 -17.82
N ASN A 294 22.77 2.46 -17.28
CA ASN A 294 22.08 2.76 -16.03
C ASN A 294 22.03 1.56 -15.08
N ALA A 295 22.67 0.44 -15.43
CA ALA A 295 22.61 -0.79 -14.67
C ALA A 295 23.95 -1.13 -14.01
N PHE A 296 23.86 -1.61 -12.78
CA PHE A 296 24.91 -2.33 -12.05
C PHE A 296 24.41 -3.75 -11.79
N LEU A 297 25.21 -4.77 -12.09
CA LEU A 297 24.91 -6.17 -11.78
C LEU A 297 25.92 -6.68 -10.76
N SER A 298 25.41 -7.13 -9.61
CA SER A 298 26.25 -7.58 -8.49
C SER A 298 25.81 -8.92 -7.91
N ALA A 299 26.80 -9.65 -7.40
CA ALA A 299 26.60 -10.69 -6.38
C ALA A 299 26.50 -10.02 -4.98
N PRO A 300 26.36 -10.77 -3.88
CA PRO A 300 26.19 -10.18 -2.55
C PRO A 300 27.22 -9.11 -2.17
N LEU A 301 26.74 -8.06 -1.51
CA LEU A 301 27.52 -6.91 -1.03
C LEU A 301 27.42 -6.78 0.49
N THR A 302 28.45 -6.16 1.10
CA THR A 302 28.43 -5.75 2.50
C THR A 302 28.71 -4.26 2.63
N VAL A 303 27.75 -3.52 3.20
CA VAL A 303 27.90 -2.12 3.61
C VAL A 303 28.42 -2.12 5.06
N PRO A 304 29.67 -1.67 5.29
CA PRO A 304 30.25 -1.65 6.63
C PRO A 304 29.77 -0.44 7.43
N THR A 305 30.08 -0.44 8.74
CA THR A 305 29.87 0.71 9.63
C THR A 305 30.44 2.01 9.07
N GLY A 306 29.74 3.12 9.30
CA GLY A 306 30.15 4.47 8.90
C GLY A 306 30.20 4.66 7.39
N VAL A 307 29.33 3.97 6.63
CA VAL A 307 29.23 4.06 5.16
C VAL A 307 27.79 3.90 4.72
N TYR A 308 27.45 4.65 3.68
CA TYR A 308 26.15 4.58 3.01
C TYR A 308 26.33 4.13 1.56
N LEU A 309 25.44 3.27 1.07
CA LEU A 309 25.30 3.00 -0.36
C LEU A 309 24.19 3.90 -0.89
N VAL A 310 24.53 4.83 -1.78
CA VAL A 310 23.58 5.78 -2.38
C VAL A 310 23.34 5.42 -3.84
N ILE A 311 22.09 5.37 -4.27
CA ILE A 311 21.72 5.05 -5.66
C ILE A 311 20.97 6.22 -6.27
N ASN A 312 21.46 6.72 -7.40
CA ASN A 312 20.87 7.88 -8.07
C ASN A 312 19.58 7.49 -8.83
N ASP A 313 18.68 8.46 -9.07
CA ASP A 313 17.37 8.28 -9.72
C ASP A 313 17.43 7.68 -11.14
N ASN A 314 18.62 7.72 -11.73
CA ASN A 314 18.95 7.24 -13.05
C ASN A 314 19.74 5.92 -13.05
N ALA A 315 19.82 5.23 -11.90
CA ALA A 315 20.57 4.00 -11.73
C ALA A 315 19.75 2.89 -11.06
N THR A 316 20.02 1.65 -11.48
CA THR A 316 19.49 0.45 -10.84
C THR A 316 20.61 -0.53 -10.49
N LEU A 317 20.60 -1.01 -9.26
CA LEU A 317 21.43 -2.11 -8.78
C LEU A 317 20.66 -3.42 -8.84
N TYR A 318 21.06 -4.29 -9.75
CA TYR A 318 20.46 -5.59 -9.99
C TYR A 318 21.21 -6.69 -9.24
N ALA A 319 20.45 -7.55 -8.57
CA ALA A 319 20.90 -8.82 -8.04
C ALA A 319 21.19 -9.81 -9.18
N THR A 320 22.27 -10.58 -9.10
CA THR A 320 22.43 -11.75 -9.99
C THR A 320 21.40 -12.84 -9.65
N THR A 321 20.96 -13.61 -10.65
CA THR A 321 20.05 -14.76 -10.43
C THR A 321 20.79 -16.07 -10.17
N VAL A 322 22.12 -16.05 -10.02
CA VAL A 322 22.95 -17.25 -9.78
C VAL A 322 22.91 -17.66 -8.31
N ALA A 323 22.15 -18.70 -7.96
CA ALA A 323 21.96 -19.15 -6.58
C ALA A 323 23.27 -19.46 -5.82
N SER A 324 24.27 -20.05 -6.48
CA SER A 324 25.55 -20.37 -5.84
C SER A 324 26.37 -19.15 -5.39
N GLN A 325 26.07 -17.95 -5.91
CA GLN A 325 26.69 -16.70 -5.45
C GLN A 325 26.16 -16.26 -4.08
N TYR A 326 24.97 -16.74 -3.68
CA TYR A 326 24.36 -16.46 -2.38
C TYR A 326 24.60 -17.57 -1.37
N GLN A 327 25.38 -18.60 -1.69
CA GLN A 327 25.45 -19.78 -0.84
C GLN A 327 25.93 -19.44 0.59
N SER A 328 25.12 -19.78 1.59
CA SER A 328 25.52 -19.65 2.99
C SER A 328 26.72 -20.55 3.28
N SER A 329 27.62 -20.14 4.16
CA SER A 329 28.78 -20.96 4.54
C SER A 329 28.42 -22.26 5.26
N SER A 330 27.20 -22.35 5.81
CA SER A 330 26.72 -23.49 6.59
C SER A 330 25.85 -24.47 5.81
N SER A 331 25.61 -24.24 4.51
CA SER A 331 24.73 -25.06 3.67
C SER A 331 25.14 -24.96 2.20
N ASP A 332 24.67 -25.85 1.32
CA ASP A 332 24.83 -25.79 -0.14
C ASP A 332 23.50 -25.77 -0.91
N VAL A 333 22.42 -25.36 -0.22
CA VAL A 333 21.02 -25.52 -0.67
C VAL A 333 20.36 -24.23 -1.18
N CYS A 334 21.11 -23.14 -1.41
CA CYS A 334 20.49 -21.90 -1.92
C CYS A 334 19.85 -22.14 -3.29
N GLY A 335 18.66 -21.58 -3.51
CA GLY A 335 17.85 -21.85 -4.71
C GLY A 335 17.16 -23.21 -4.72
N THR A 336 16.92 -23.80 -3.54
CA THR A 336 16.20 -25.08 -3.40
C THR A 336 15.18 -25.04 -2.26
N ILE A 337 14.38 -26.11 -2.12
CA ILE A 337 13.46 -26.30 -1.00
C ILE A 337 14.10 -27.27 0.00
N GLY A 338 14.11 -26.90 1.27
CA GLY A 338 14.67 -27.68 2.37
C GLY A 338 13.81 -27.61 3.63
N SER A 339 14.38 -28.02 4.76
CA SER A 339 13.72 -27.95 6.08
C SER A 339 13.97 -26.63 6.83
N SER A 340 14.69 -25.70 6.22
CA SER A 340 15.03 -24.37 6.74
C SER A 340 15.18 -23.39 5.57
N ASP A 341 15.13 -22.10 5.86
CA ASP A 341 15.28 -20.97 4.92
C ASP A 341 16.68 -20.31 4.98
N SER A 342 17.59 -20.81 5.81
CA SER A 342 18.92 -20.23 6.06
C SER A 342 19.99 -20.59 5.01
N GLY A 343 19.60 -21.11 3.85
CA GLY A 343 20.52 -21.59 2.81
C GLY A 343 21.19 -20.48 2.01
N CYS A 344 20.65 -19.27 2.00
CA CYS A 344 21.17 -18.13 1.24
C CYS A 344 21.62 -16.98 2.16
N ASN A 345 22.72 -16.33 1.79
CA ASN A 345 23.08 -14.99 2.24
C ASN A 345 22.17 -13.96 1.55
N PRO A 346 21.95 -12.79 2.15
CA PRO A 346 21.20 -11.71 1.52
C PRO A 346 21.96 -11.09 0.34
N PHE A 347 21.26 -10.34 -0.52
CA PHE A 347 21.92 -9.56 -1.57
C PHE A 347 22.74 -8.42 -0.99
N ILE A 348 22.22 -7.66 -0.03
CA ILE A 348 22.98 -6.62 0.66
C ILE A 348 22.89 -6.86 2.17
N LYS A 349 24.06 -6.99 2.81
CA LYS A 349 24.17 -6.96 4.26
C LYS A 349 24.69 -5.60 4.72
N VAL A 350 23.98 -4.96 5.65
CA VAL A 350 24.40 -3.71 6.30
C VAL A 350 24.70 -4.01 7.77
N SER A 351 25.79 -3.47 8.31
CA SER A 351 26.17 -3.76 9.69
C SER A 351 26.90 -2.60 10.38
N GLY A 352 26.89 -2.63 11.71
CA GLY A 352 27.56 -1.65 12.56
C GLY A 352 26.84 -0.30 12.65
N ALA A 353 27.51 0.69 13.25
CA ALA A 353 26.91 1.99 13.49
C ALA A 353 26.95 2.89 12.25
N ASN A 354 25.96 3.80 12.12
CA ASN A 354 25.91 4.87 11.11
C ASN A 354 26.13 4.33 9.70
N SER A 355 25.30 3.39 9.29
CA SER A 355 25.37 2.77 7.97
C SER A 355 23.99 2.68 7.34
N GLY A 356 23.93 2.67 6.02
CA GLY A 356 22.64 2.76 5.36
C GLY A 356 22.65 2.52 3.88
N ILE A 357 21.44 2.53 3.32
CA ILE A 357 21.16 2.51 1.90
C ILE A 357 20.19 3.65 1.62
N GLU A 358 20.54 4.52 0.69
CA GLU A 358 19.71 5.67 0.36
C GLU A 358 19.56 5.85 -1.15
N GLY A 359 18.49 6.49 -1.58
CA GLY A 359 18.29 6.89 -2.97
C GLY A 359 18.31 8.41 -3.11
N ILE A 360 18.87 8.89 -4.21
CA ILE A 360 18.71 10.30 -4.59
C ILE A 360 17.40 10.42 -5.36
N ARG A 361 16.47 11.22 -4.84
CA ARG A 361 15.21 11.50 -5.51
C ARG A 361 15.39 12.54 -6.62
N GLY A 362 15.00 12.16 -7.82
CA GLY A 362 14.98 13.01 -9.01
C GLY A 362 13.94 14.10 -8.98
N SER A 363 14.07 15.07 -9.88
CA SER A 363 13.07 16.14 -10.06
C SER A 363 11.68 15.64 -10.49
N SER A 364 11.60 14.45 -11.08
CA SER A 364 10.36 13.75 -11.41
C SER A 364 9.72 13.02 -10.22
N GLY A 365 10.42 12.94 -9.09
CA GLY A 365 10.05 12.09 -7.96
C GLY A 365 10.49 10.63 -8.07
N ALA A 366 11.22 10.26 -9.13
CA ALA A 366 11.86 8.94 -9.27
C ALA A 366 12.98 8.76 -8.23
N GLN A 367 13.21 7.53 -7.80
CA GLN A 367 14.22 7.17 -6.81
C GLN A 367 15.22 6.18 -7.42
N GLY A 368 16.43 6.09 -6.86
CA GLY A 368 17.34 5.00 -7.17
C GLY A 368 16.69 3.65 -6.87
N THR A 369 17.08 2.60 -7.60
CA THR A 369 16.40 1.30 -7.50
C THR A 369 17.35 0.16 -7.16
N ILE A 370 16.91 -0.73 -6.28
CA ILE A 370 17.49 -2.05 -6.04
C ILE A 370 16.48 -3.09 -6.50
N ASP A 371 16.90 -3.96 -7.41
CA ASP A 371 16.05 -4.98 -8.02
C ASP A 371 16.56 -6.38 -7.67
N GLY A 372 15.74 -7.14 -6.93
CA GLY A 372 16.02 -8.50 -6.51
C GLY A 372 15.79 -9.57 -7.59
N ARG A 373 15.07 -9.23 -8.67
CA ARG A 373 14.77 -10.11 -9.82
C ARG A 373 14.17 -11.47 -9.41
N GLY A 374 13.29 -11.45 -8.40
CA GLY A 374 12.58 -12.62 -7.87
C GLY A 374 11.63 -13.28 -8.89
N ASP A 375 11.21 -12.51 -9.89
CA ASP A 375 10.34 -12.91 -11.00
C ASP A 375 11.06 -13.70 -12.10
N LEU A 376 12.39 -13.66 -12.13
CA LEU A 376 13.19 -14.32 -13.15
C LEU A 376 13.64 -15.73 -12.75
N ASP A 377 13.93 -16.55 -13.77
CA ASP A 377 14.50 -17.89 -13.58
C ASP A 377 15.82 -17.80 -12.81
N ILE A 378 15.97 -18.67 -11.81
CA ILE A 378 17.25 -18.92 -11.17
C ILE A 378 18.20 -19.42 -12.25
N TYR A 379 19.36 -18.79 -12.39
CA TYR A 379 20.26 -19.05 -13.50
C TYR A 379 20.60 -20.54 -13.63
N GLY A 380 20.40 -21.09 -14.83
CA GLY A 380 20.62 -22.50 -15.12
C GLY A 380 19.45 -23.42 -14.78
N THR A 381 18.31 -22.86 -14.36
CA THR A 381 17.06 -23.58 -14.10
C THR A 381 15.92 -23.03 -14.99
N THR A 382 14.71 -23.57 -14.83
CA THR A 382 13.47 -23.03 -15.40
C THR A 382 12.48 -22.64 -14.30
N THR A 383 12.99 -22.35 -13.11
CA THR A 383 12.22 -22.06 -11.91
C THR A 383 12.62 -20.69 -11.40
N THR A 384 11.64 -19.81 -11.18
CA THR A 384 11.88 -18.50 -10.59
C THR A 384 11.98 -18.60 -9.07
N TRP A 385 12.55 -17.58 -8.42
CA TRP A 385 12.59 -17.52 -6.96
C TRP A 385 11.18 -17.59 -6.34
N TRP A 386 10.21 -16.88 -6.92
CA TRP A 386 8.82 -16.91 -6.43
C TRP A 386 8.12 -18.26 -6.64
N GLN A 387 8.49 -19.00 -7.69
CA GLN A 387 7.98 -20.35 -7.90
C GLN A 387 8.46 -21.34 -6.83
N LEU A 388 9.68 -21.14 -6.28
CA LEU A 388 10.13 -21.94 -5.12
C LEU A 388 9.23 -21.68 -3.90
N GLY A 389 8.93 -20.42 -3.57
CA GLY A 389 8.04 -20.07 -2.46
C GLY A 389 6.63 -20.64 -2.64
N THR A 390 6.10 -20.59 -3.86
CA THR A 390 4.79 -21.19 -4.20
C THR A 390 4.82 -22.72 -4.05
N THR A 391 5.92 -23.37 -4.42
CA THR A 391 6.07 -24.83 -4.37
C THR A 391 6.26 -25.34 -2.94
N ALA A 392 7.01 -24.61 -2.10
CA ALA A 392 7.24 -24.96 -0.71
C ALA A 392 5.92 -24.99 0.10
N GLY A 393 5.05 -23.99 -0.11
CA GLY A 393 3.60 -24.07 0.15
C GLY A 393 3.12 -24.31 1.60
N ASN A 394 3.99 -24.61 2.56
CA ASN A 394 3.67 -24.84 3.98
C ASN A 394 4.90 -24.66 4.89
N GLU A 395 4.69 -24.58 6.21
CA GLU A 395 5.76 -24.33 7.19
C GLU A 395 6.80 -25.46 7.32
N SER A 396 6.56 -26.66 6.80
CA SER A 396 7.51 -27.79 6.90
C SER A 396 8.48 -27.88 5.71
N GLU A 397 8.19 -27.18 4.63
CA GLU A 397 9.01 -27.05 3.43
C GLU A 397 9.36 -25.57 3.27
N LYS A 398 10.65 -25.24 3.33
CA LYS A 398 11.14 -23.86 3.30
C LYS A 398 11.93 -23.61 2.03
N GLN A 399 11.54 -22.60 1.27
CA GLN A 399 12.37 -22.09 0.17
C GLN A 399 13.66 -21.47 0.72
N ASN A 400 14.75 -21.66 -0.01
CA ASN A 400 16.01 -21.00 0.28
C ASN A 400 16.22 -19.94 -0.80
N ASN A 401 15.61 -18.77 -0.57
CA ASN A 401 15.72 -17.60 -1.44
C ASN A 401 16.53 -16.52 -0.71
N PRO A 402 17.35 -15.71 -1.42
CA PRO A 402 18.05 -14.62 -0.78
C PRO A 402 17.08 -13.49 -0.40
N ARG A 403 17.19 -12.98 0.84
CA ARG A 403 16.60 -11.69 1.23
C ARG A 403 17.27 -10.56 0.45
N LEU A 404 16.55 -9.47 0.20
CA LEU A 404 17.11 -8.35 -0.54
C LEU A 404 18.11 -7.57 0.33
N ILE A 405 17.68 -7.08 1.48
CA ILE A 405 18.51 -6.30 2.41
C ILE A 405 18.36 -6.86 3.82
N VAL A 406 19.49 -7.08 4.48
CA VAL A 406 19.54 -7.43 5.92
C VAL A 406 20.44 -6.43 6.62
N PHE A 407 19.85 -5.65 7.52
CA PHE A 407 20.58 -4.87 8.51
C PHE A 407 20.77 -5.75 9.75
N GLU A 408 21.99 -6.22 10.01
CA GLU A 408 22.28 -7.08 11.17
C GLU A 408 23.31 -6.40 12.07
N ASP A 409 23.03 -6.38 13.38
CA ASP A 409 23.87 -5.71 14.40
C ASP A 409 24.16 -4.25 14.01
N ALA A 410 23.18 -3.58 13.40
CA ALA A 410 23.30 -2.22 12.89
C ALA A 410 22.64 -1.22 13.85
N ASN A 411 23.35 -0.13 14.14
CA ASN A 411 22.85 0.92 15.06
C ASN A 411 22.83 2.27 14.35
N ASN A 412 21.81 3.09 14.59
CA ASN A 412 21.56 4.32 13.84
C ASN A 412 21.62 4.10 12.31
N ALA A 413 20.95 3.04 11.86
CA ALA A 413 20.89 2.66 10.46
C ALA A 413 19.79 3.42 9.71
N VAL A 414 20.05 3.72 8.44
CA VAL A 414 19.13 4.50 7.59
C VAL A 414 18.80 3.74 6.30
N LEU A 415 17.53 3.72 5.96
CA LEU A 415 16.99 3.33 4.66
C LEU A 415 16.14 4.48 4.14
N TYR A 416 16.61 5.23 3.14
CA TYR A 416 15.96 6.49 2.76
C TYR A 416 15.73 6.61 1.26
N ASP A 417 14.53 7.00 0.85
CA ASP A 417 14.23 7.45 -0.52
C ASP A 417 14.67 6.51 -1.65
N ILE A 418 14.50 5.21 -1.43
CA ILE A 418 14.94 4.15 -2.34
C ILE A 418 13.77 3.25 -2.79
N ASN A 419 13.78 2.88 -4.07
CA ASN A 419 12.92 1.84 -4.62
C ASN A 419 13.53 0.46 -4.36
N LEU A 420 12.76 -0.45 -3.79
CA LEU A 420 13.09 -1.86 -3.60
C LEU A 420 12.08 -2.71 -4.38
N VAL A 421 12.52 -3.39 -5.42
CA VAL A 421 11.61 -4.11 -6.33
C VAL A 421 11.99 -5.56 -6.48
N ASN A 422 10.97 -6.38 -6.74
CA ASN A 422 11.10 -7.79 -7.08
C ASN A 422 11.99 -8.60 -6.12
N ALA A 423 11.85 -8.42 -4.80
CA ALA A 423 12.63 -9.23 -3.86
C ALA A 423 12.34 -10.73 -4.04
N ALA A 424 13.38 -11.56 -4.00
CA ALA A 424 13.25 -13.02 -4.11
C ALA A 424 12.62 -13.65 -2.84
N PHE A 425 12.72 -12.96 -1.70
CA PHE A 425 12.17 -13.28 -0.39
C PHE A 425 11.82 -11.95 0.31
N PHE A 426 12.05 -11.81 1.62
CA PHE A 426 11.82 -10.53 2.33
C PHE A 426 12.66 -9.38 1.75
N HIS A 427 12.07 -8.18 1.68
CA HIS A 427 12.76 -6.98 1.19
C HIS A 427 13.76 -6.47 2.22
N VAL A 428 13.33 -6.21 3.47
CA VAL A 428 14.18 -5.64 4.51
C VAL A 428 13.99 -6.38 5.82
N THR A 429 15.07 -6.90 6.40
CA THR A 429 15.07 -7.30 7.82
C THR A 429 16.01 -6.40 8.61
N TYR A 430 15.57 -5.96 9.79
CA TYR A 430 16.38 -5.21 10.75
C TYR A 430 16.53 -6.05 12.02
N GLU A 431 17.72 -6.62 12.20
CA GLU A 431 17.99 -7.66 13.16
C GLU A 431 19.01 -7.22 14.21
N LYS A 432 18.66 -7.39 15.50
CA LYS A 432 19.57 -7.22 16.65
C LYS A 432 20.22 -5.84 16.75
N GLY A 433 19.48 -4.79 16.40
CA GLY A 433 19.98 -3.42 16.38
C GLY A 433 19.18 -2.46 17.26
N SER A 434 19.75 -1.28 17.52
CA SER A 434 19.02 -0.13 18.05
C SER A 434 19.17 1.12 17.17
N GLY A 435 18.06 1.76 16.84
CA GLY A 435 18.03 2.96 16.02
C GLY A 435 18.01 2.64 14.54
N PHE A 436 16.83 2.39 13.96
CA PHE A 436 16.64 2.22 12.52
C PHE A 436 15.59 3.20 12.00
N THR A 437 15.88 3.85 10.88
CA THR A 437 14.93 4.77 10.23
C THR A 437 14.76 4.36 8.78
N ALA A 438 13.56 3.90 8.43
CA ALA A 438 13.11 3.76 7.05
C ALA A 438 12.18 4.93 6.72
N TRP A 439 12.56 5.77 5.75
CA TRP A 439 11.80 6.97 5.39
C TRP A 439 11.66 7.10 3.87
N GLY A 440 10.43 7.28 3.37
CA GLY A 440 10.21 7.52 1.94
C GLY A 440 10.52 6.32 1.04
N VAL A 441 10.57 5.12 1.61
CA VAL A 441 10.93 3.88 0.91
C VAL A 441 9.76 3.40 0.05
N ARG A 442 10.05 2.91 -1.15
CA ARG A 442 9.04 2.32 -2.04
C ARG A 442 9.34 0.85 -2.29
N ILE A 443 8.52 -0.03 -1.73
CA ILE A 443 8.60 -1.47 -1.94
C ILE A 443 7.57 -1.87 -2.99
N LYS A 444 8.01 -2.56 -4.07
CA LYS A 444 7.12 -3.01 -5.13
C LYS A 444 7.42 -4.42 -5.62
N THR A 445 6.62 -5.35 -5.12
CA THR A 445 6.51 -6.74 -5.55
C THR A 445 5.01 -7.07 -5.72
N PRO A 446 4.61 -7.98 -6.63
CA PRO A 446 3.19 -8.31 -6.81
C PRO A 446 2.57 -8.97 -5.56
N ALA A 447 1.29 -8.71 -5.28
CA ALA A 447 0.58 -9.32 -4.16
C ALA A 447 0.53 -10.86 -4.19
N THR A 448 0.80 -11.44 -5.35
CA THR A 448 0.84 -12.89 -5.56
C THR A 448 2.17 -13.55 -5.17
N ALA A 449 3.23 -12.77 -4.91
CA ALA A 449 4.55 -13.32 -4.58
C ALA A 449 4.64 -13.71 -3.09
N ARG A 450 4.77 -15.00 -2.81
CA ARG A 450 4.84 -15.55 -1.44
C ARG A 450 6.13 -15.13 -0.72
N ASN A 451 6.02 -14.84 0.58
CA ASN A 451 7.15 -14.57 1.49
C ASN A 451 8.03 -13.43 1.01
N THR A 452 7.37 -12.33 0.65
CA THR A 452 8.03 -11.11 0.19
C THR A 452 7.78 -9.95 1.14
N ASP A 453 7.78 -10.22 2.45
CA ASP A 453 7.56 -9.25 3.52
C ASP A 453 8.30 -7.93 3.25
N GLY A 454 7.66 -6.80 3.58
CA GLY A 454 8.20 -5.47 3.34
C GLY A 454 9.35 -5.14 4.28
N ILE A 455 9.05 -4.81 5.54
CA ILE A 455 10.05 -4.44 6.56
C ILE A 455 9.82 -5.20 7.86
N ASP A 456 10.84 -5.94 8.29
CA ASP A 456 10.78 -6.86 9.44
C ASP A 456 11.79 -6.47 10.53
N PRO A 457 11.39 -5.68 11.54
CA PRO A 457 12.18 -5.52 12.76
C PRO A 457 12.13 -6.79 13.62
N ASP A 458 13.29 -7.37 13.96
CA ASP A 458 13.41 -8.52 14.87
C ASP A 458 14.58 -8.31 15.86
N ALA A 459 14.35 -8.56 17.15
CA ALA A 459 15.28 -8.18 18.21
C ALA A 459 15.72 -6.70 18.10
N ALA A 460 14.76 -5.83 17.79
CA ALA A 460 15.00 -4.46 17.37
C ALA A 460 14.46 -3.46 18.37
N SER A 461 15.21 -2.37 18.60
CA SER A 461 14.74 -1.26 19.43
C SER A 461 14.88 0.09 18.76
N ASN A 462 14.01 1.05 19.08
CA ASN A 462 14.03 2.41 18.52
C ASN A 462 13.99 2.38 16.98
N VAL A 463 12.83 1.99 16.44
CA VAL A 463 12.61 1.85 15.00
C VAL A 463 11.56 2.85 14.55
N THR A 464 11.83 3.59 13.48
CA THR A 464 10.85 4.45 12.80
C THR A 464 10.72 4.01 11.35
N ILE A 465 9.49 3.74 10.92
CA ILE A 465 9.11 3.50 9.52
C ILE A 465 8.08 4.56 9.15
N GLU A 466 8.47 5.48 8.26
CA GLU A 466 7.71 6.70 7.98
C GLU A 466 7.61 7.00 6.48
N ASP A 467 6.51 7.61 6.06
CA ASP A 467 6.28 8.13 4.70
C ASP A 467 6.53 7.10 3.57
N SER A 468 6.35 5.81 3.85
CA SER A 468 6.73 4.73 2.93
C SER A 468 5.53 4.12 2.20
N TYR A 469 5.79 3.59 1.00
CA TYR A 469 4.80 2.94 0.13
C TYR A 469 5.19 1.47 -0.05
N ILE A 470 4.36 0.56 0.46
CA ILE A 470 4.72 -0.85 0.56
C ILE A 470 3.69 -1.70 -0.18
N GLN A 471 4.16 -2.34 -1.25
CA GLN A 471 3.40 -3.29 -2.04
C GLN A 471 4.20 -4.58 -2.17
N ASP A 472 3.67 -5.67 -1.64
CA ASP A 472 4.28 -7.00 -1.68
C ASP A 472 3.18 -8.08 -1.56
N GLY A 473 3.58 -9.35 -1.48
CA GLY A 473 2.64 -10.47 -1.36
C GLY A 473 2.56 -11.16 0.00
N ASP A 474 3.20 -10.61 1.04
CA ASP A 474 3.15 -11.10 2.42
C ASP A 474 2.92 -9.94 3.40
N ASP A 475 3.46 -9.91 4.61
CA ASP A 475 3.27 -8.78 5.54
C ASP A 475 3.92 -7.49 5.01
N GLY A 476 3.20 -6.37 5.06
CA GLY A 476 3.80 -5.07 4.70
C GLY A 476 4.86 -4.66 5.72
N ILE A 477 4.55 -4.85 7.00
CA ILE A 477 5.50 -4.80 8.11
C ILE A 477 5.23 -5.99 9.02
N ALA A 478 6.27 -6.70 9.44
CA ALA A 478 6.18 -7.78 10.43
C ALA A 478 7.15 -7.54 11.60
N ILE A 479 6.66 -6.97 12.70
CA ILE A 479 7.46 -6.83 13.93
C ILE A 479 7.55 -8.19 14.62
N LYS A 480 8.78 -8.65 14.85
CA LYS A 480 9.07 -9.95 15.45
C LYS A 480 9.91 -9.76 16.73
N GLY A 481 9.78 -10.71 17.64
CA GLY A 481 10.61 -10.87 18.84
C GLY A 481 11.18 -12.29 18.91
N GLY A 482 11.65 -12.80 17.76
CA GLY A 482 12.06 -14.18 17.58
C GLY A 482 13.52 -14.44 17.94
N SER A 483 14.40 -13.48 17.65
CA SER A 483 15.84 -13.55 17.96
C SER A 483 16.27 -12.70 19.15
N GLY A 484 15.29 -12.13 19.87
CA GLY A 484 15.42 -11.18 20.97
C GLY A 484 14.17 -10.32 21.06
N ALA A 485 13.96 -9.64 22.19
CA ALA A 485 12.80 -8.77 22.37
C ALA A 485 12.85 -7.55 21.41
N SER A 486 11.69 -7.12 20.91
CA SER A 486 11.55 -5.89 20.14
C SER A 486 10.75 -4.83 20.91
N SER A 487 11.21 -3.58 20.89
CA SER A 487 10.55 -2.48 21.60
C SER A 487 10.70 -1.11 20.95
N ASP A 488 9.84 -0.16 21.33
CA ASP A 488 10.00 1.25 20.95
C ASP A 488 9.98 1.44 19.42
N ILE A 489 8.85 1.10 18.81
CA ILE A 489 8.68 1.08 17.35
C ILE A 489 7.57 2.04 16.96
N THR A 490 7.85 2.94 16.01
CA THR A 490 6.90 3.87 15.39
C THR A 490 6.73 3.52 13.91
N ILE A 491 5.47 3.35 13.49
CA ILE A 491 5.06 3.14 12.10
C ILE A 491 4.06 4.24 11.77
N VAL A 492 4.48 5.27 11.03
CA VAL A 492 3.68 6.49 10.84
C VAL A 492 3.55 6.89 9.37
N ASN A 493 2.36 7.30 8.95
CA ASN A 493 2.10 7.81 7.60
C ASN A 493 2.57 6.90 6.45
N ASN A 494 2.34 5.59 6.57
CA ASN A 494 2.68 4.63 5.53
C ASN A 494 1.44 4.17 4.75
N HIS A 495 1.69 3.71 3.53
CA HIS A 495 0.65 3.26 2.60
C HIS A 495 0.93 1.84 2.09
N PHE A 496 0.02 0.92 2.38
CA PHE A 496 0.14 -0.50 2.07
C PHE A 496 -0.82 -0.92 0.96
N TYR A 497 -0.36 -1.81 0.07
CA TYR A 497 -1.10 -2.22 -1.13
C TYR A 497 -0.97 -3.73 -1.35
N GLY A 498 -2.06 -4.45 -1.18
CA GLY A 498 -2.14 -5.88 -1.47
C GLY A 498 -1.31 -6.76 -0.54
N THR A 499 -0.97 -6.28 0.66
CA THR A 499 -0.15 -7.01 1.65
C THR A 499 -1.03 -7.81 2.63
N HIS A 500 -0.41 -8.52 3.58
CA HIS A 500 -1.03 -9.17 4.74
C HIS A 500 -1.19 -8.21 5.92
N GLY A 501 -1.02 -6.91 5.68
CA GLY A 501 -1.30 -5.85 6.65
C GLY A 501 -0.09 -5.39 7.46
N ILE A 502 -0.39 -4.70 8.55
CA ILE A 502 0.57 -4.24 9.56
C ILE A 502 0.55 -5.27 10.69
N SER A 503 1.61 -6.08 10.77
CA SER A 503 1.66 -7.30 11.57
C SER A 503 2.65 -7.21 12.73
N VAL A 504 2.26 -7.82 13.85
CA VAL A 504 3.16 -8.27 14.91
C VAL A 504 3.14 -9.80 14.93
N GLY A 505 4.33 -10.42 14.80
CA GLY A 505 4.54 -11.86 14.83
C GLY A 505 4.77 -12.51 13.45
N SER A 506 4.77 -13.85 13.33
CA SER A 506 4.34 -14.81 14.37
C SER A 506 5.34 -15.05 15.49
N GLU A 507 6.61 -14.72 15.25
CA GLU A 507 7.69 -14.82 16.23
C GLU A 507 7.51 -13.77 17.33
N THR A 508 6.96 -14.17 18.47
CA THR A 508 6.76 -13.30 19.64
C THR A 508 7.53 -13.78 20.87
N ASN A 509 8.48 -14.71 20.68
CA ASN A 509 9.14 -15.51 21.71
C ASN A 509 9.67 -14.72 22.90
N ASP A 510 10.46 -13.69 22.63
CA ASP A 510 11.08 -12.84 23.64
C ASP A 510 10.25 -11.58 23.94
N GLY A 511 9.11 -11.44 23.28
CA GLY A 511 8.14 -10.37 23.45
C GLY A 511 8.31 -9.21 22.48
N VAL A 512 7.20 -8.48 22.31
CA VAL A 512 7.12 -7.24 21.53
C VAL A 512 6.40 -6.21 22.39
N SER A 513 6.95 -5.01 22.52
CA SER A 513 6.37 -3.97 23.41
C SER A 513 6.49 -2.55 22.87
N ASN A 514 5.61 -1.65 23.33
CA ASN A 514 5.66 -0.22 23.00
C ASN A 514 5.73 0.04 21.48
N VAL A 515 4.66 -0.34 20.77
CA VAL A 515 4.52 -0.17 19.32
C VAL A 515 3.44 0.87 19.04
N LEU A 516 3.81 1.97 18.39
CA LEU A 516 2.90 3.01 17.92
C LEU A 516 2.74 2.90 16.40
N VAL A 517 1.50 2.73 15.95
CA VAL A 517 1.13 2.68 14.53
C VAL A 517 0.13 3.80 14.27
N GLU A 518 0.51 4.83 13.53
CA GLU A 518 -0.27 6.08 13.40
C GLU A 518 -0.44 6.53 11.94
N ASP A 519 -1.62 7.03 11.56
CA ASP A 519 -1.88 7.65 10.24
C ASP A 519 -1.59 6.73 9.03
N ASN A 520 -1.83 5.42 9.14
CA ASN A 520 -1.53 4.47 8.07
C ASN A 520 -2.76 4.13 7.21
N THR A 521 -2.52 3.79 5.94
CA THR A 521 -3.58 3.29 5.04
C THR A 521 -3.25 1.89 4.53
N VAL A 522 -4.19 0.95 4.57
CA VAL A 522 -4.05 -0.40 4.03
C VAL A 522 -5.09 -0.66 2.95
N GLN A 523 -4.65 -1.03 1.75
CA GLN A 523 -5.50 -1.39 0.62
C GLN A 523 -5.36 -2.88 0.34
N GLY A 524 -6.48 -3.59 0.19
CA GLY A 524 -6.49 -5.04 0.00
C GLY A 524 -6.01 -5.50 -1.39
N THR A 525 -5.80 -4.58 -2.31
CA THR A 525 -5.23 -4.87 -3.64
C THR A 525 -3.92 -4.14 -3.87
N ASP A 526 -3.02 -4.76 -4.62
CA ASP A 526 -1.85 -4.09 -5.18
C ASP A 526 -2.25 -3.08 -6.29
N SER A 527 -1.28 -2.30 -6.77
CA SER A 527 -1.50 -1.32 -7.86
C SER A 527 -1.94 -1.93 -9.20
N SER A 528 -1.90 -3.25 -9.35
CA SER A 528 -2.41 -3.99 -10.51
C SER A 528 -3.79 -4.62 -10.27
N GLY A 529 -4.36 -4.47 -9.07
CA GLY A 529 -5.64 -5.05 -8.68
C GLY A 529 -5.57 -6.50 -8.20
N ASN A 530 -4.37 -7.04 -7.95
CA ASN A 530 -4.24 -8.38 -7.37
C ASN A 530 -4.43 -8.33 -5.85
N VAL A 531 -4.98 -9.40 -5.28
CA VAL A 531 -5.16 -9.58 -3.85
C VAL A 531 -4.18 -10.64 -3.36
N SER A 532 -3.52 -10.41 -2.22
CA SER A 532 -2.69 -11.45 -1.61
C SER A 532 -3.53 -12.58 -1.01
N THR A 533 -2.93 -13.73 -0.73
CA THR A 533 -3.67 -14.87 -0.18
C THR A 533 -4.26 -14.61 1.20
N LEU A 534 -3.70 -13.66 1.96
CA LEU A 534 -4.23 -13.20 3.23
C LEU A 534 -4.32 -11.68 3.15
N ASN A 535 -5.53 -11.17 3.12
CA ASN A 535 -5.82 -9.74 2.98
C ASN A 535 -6.22 -9.20 4.35
N ASN A 536 -5.24 -8.77 5.14
CA ASN A 536 -5.47 -8.27 6.50
C ASN A 536 -5.20 -6.77 6.63
N GLY A 537 -5.88 -6.13 7.57
CA GLY A 537 -5.66 -4.74 7.98
C GLY A 537 -4.59 -4.66 9.05
N ILE A 538 -5.02 -4.63 10.32
CA ILE A 538 -4.12 -4.67 11.49
C ILE A 538 -4.10 -6.06 12.10
N ARG A 539 -2.91 -6.53 12.50
CA ARG A 539 -2.71 -7.94 12.83
C ARG A 539 -1.72 -8.15 13.97
N ILE A 540 -2.08 -8.98 14.95
CA ILE A 540 -1.17 -9.58 15.92
C ILE A 540 -1.40 -11.09 15.87
N LYS A 541 -0.38 -11.83 15.48
CA LYS A 541 -0.44 -13.26 15.24
C LYS A 541 0.64 -13.98 16.04
N SER A 542 0.31 -15.11 16.63
CA SER A 542 1.26 -16.01 17.28
C SER A 542 0.64 -17.39 17.43
N TYR A 543 1.37 -18.33 18.01
CA TYR A 543 0.89 -19.68 18.30
C TYR A 543 1.69 -20.33 19.44
N PRO A 544 1.16 -21.40 20.07
CA PRO A 544 1.90 -22.13 21.09
C PRO A 544 3.26 -22.60 20.56
N SER A 545 4.33 -22.55 21.36
CA SER A 545 5.76 -22.72 20.96
C SER A 545 6.48 -21.46 20.51
N LYS A 546 5.76 -20.44 20.04
CA LYS A 546 6.33 -19.09 19.94
C LYS A 546 6.25 -18.43 21.31
N GLY A 547 5.06 -18.40 21.92
CA GLY A 547 4.89 -17.86 23.26
C GLY A 547 5.20 -16.35 23.35
N GLY A 548 5.58 -15.90 24.55
CA GLY A 548 5.95 -14.51 24.82
C GLY A 548 4.77 -13.53 24.84
N THR A 549 5.05 -12.31 25.31
CA THR A 549 4.02 -11.28 25.51
C THR A 549 4.13 -10.21 24.43
N VAL A 550 3.01 -9.91 23.78
CA VAL A 550 2.83 -8.68 23.00
C VAL A 550 2.08 -7.68 23.85
N SER A 551 2.69 -6.53 24.12
CA SER A 551 2.18 -5.54 25.08
C SER A 551 2.26 -4.11 24.55
N ASP A 552 1.34 -3.24 24.97
CA ASP A 552 1.35 -1.80 24.66
C ASP A 552 1.50 -1.54 23.14
N VAL A 553 0.55 -2.06 22.36
CA VAL A 553 0.45 -1.83 20.91
C VAL A 553 -0.71 -0.88 20.66
N THR A 554 -0.43 0.29 20.11
CA THR A 554 -1.45 1.31 19.83
C THR A 554 -1.53 1.58 18.33
N TYR A 555 -2.72 1.42 17.77
CA TYR A 555 -3.09 1.84 16.42
C TYR A 555 -3.88 3.14 16.50
N ILE A 556 -3.46 4.18 15.79
CA ILE A 556 -4.08 5.50 15.72
C ILE A 556 -4.41 5.83 14.27
N ASP A 557 -5.60 6.38 14.02
CA ASP A 557 -6.02 6.98 12.75
C ASP A 557 -5.69 6.11 11.51
N THR A 558 -6.02 4.82 11.61
CA THR A 558 -5.75 3.84 10.54
C THR A 558 -6.96 3.69 9.61
N CYS A 559 -6.69 3.65 8.30
CA CYS A 559 -7.71 3.53 7.27
C CYS A 559 -7.54 2.25 6.44
N LEU A 560 -8.62 1.50 6.28
CA LEU A 560 -8.66 0.22 5.57
C LEU A 560 -9.58 0.31 4.34
N SER A 561 -9.14 -0.19 3.19
CA SER A 561 -9.97 -0.30 1.98
C SER A 561 -9.88 -1.70 1.38
N GLY A 562 -11.02 -2.33 1.12
CA GLY A 562 -11.03 -3.62 0.43
C GLY A 562 -10.44 -4.78 1.23
N ILE A 563 -10.47 -4.71 2.56
CA ILE A 563 -9.84 -5.69 3.46
C ILE A 563 -10.78 -6.86 3.77
N GLU A 564 -10.22 -8.06 3.95
CA GLU A 564 -10.93 -9.28 4.37
C GLU A 564 -10.88 -9.49 5.89
N ASN A 565 -9.69 -9.46 6.48
CA ASN A 565 -9.51 -9.59 7.92
C ASN A 565 -9.17 -8.22 8.52
N LEU A 566 -10.19 -7.52 9.03
CA LEU A 566 -10.07 -6.09 9.39
C LEU A 566 -9.16 -5.87 10.60
N VAL A 567 -9.45 -6.58 11.68
CA VAL A 567 -8.69 -6.63 12.92
C VAL A 567 -8.47 -8.09 13.27
N GLU A 568 -7.22 -8.55 13.29
CA GLU A 568 -6.89 -9.93 13.66
C GLU A 568 -5.95 -9.96 14.86
N LEU A 569 -6.44 -10.40 16.02
CA LEU A 569 -5.66 -10.80 17.18
C LEU A 569 -5.81 -12.30 17.35
N ASN A 570 -4.81 -13.05 16.89
CA ASN A 570 -4.89 -14.50 16.75
C ASN A 570 -3.67 -15.21 17.38
N PRO A 571 -3.78 -15.69 18.64
CA PRO A 571 -2.73 -16.46 19.32
C PRO A 571 -2.73 -17.94 18.91
N ARG A 572 -3.49 -18.31 17.87
CA ARG A 572 -3.65 -19.66 17.33
C ARG A 572 -3.44 -19.68 15.82
N TYR A 573 -2.54 -18.82 15.34
CA TYR A 573 -2.26 -18.62 13.91
C TYR A 573 -1.85 -19.92 13.22
N ASP A 574 -1.05 -20.75 13.90
CA ASP A 574 -0.67 -22.09 13.43
C ASP A 574 -0.98 -23.14 14.51
N SER A 575 -1.13 -24.38 14.04
CA SER A 575 -1.30 -25.54 14.88
C SER A 575 0.03 -25.92 15.56
N SER A 576 0.00 -26.04 16.88
CA SER A 576 1.15 -26.49 17.66
C SER A 576 0.73 -27.48 18.73
N SER A 577 1.62 -28.42 19.02
CA SER A 577 1.44 -29.37 20.12
C SER A 577 1.99 -28.85 21.45
N SER A 578 2.65 -27.68 21.45
CA SER A 578 3.13 -27.06 22.68
C SER A 578 1.97 -26.58 23.53
N THR A 579 2.11 -26.73 24.84
CA THR A 579 1.16 -26.26 25.85
C THR A 579 1.84 -25.41 26.94
N SER A 580 3.15 -25.14 26.82
CA SER A 580 3.94 -24.41 27.81
C SER A 580 4.27 -22.97 27.41
N ASP A 581 4.42 -22.71 26.11
CA ASP A 581 4.83 -21.40 25.59
C ASP A 581 3.63 -20.78 24.86
N ILE A 582 2.68 -20.30 25.65
CA ILE A 582 1.43 -19.70 25.15
C ILE A 582 1.62 -18.19 25.02
N PRO A 583 1.30 -17.59 23.86
CA PRO A 583 1.42 -16.15 23.69
C PRO A 583 0.31 -15.41 24.42
N GLU A 584 0.64 -14.21 24.93
CA GLU A 584 -0.32 -13.31 25.58
C GLU A 584 -0.34 -11.95 24.89
N PHE A 585 -1.54 -11.44 24.60
CA PHE A 585 -1.74 -10.12 24.02
C PHE A 585 -2.42 -9.20 25.03
N THR A 586 -1.74 -8.14 25.44
CA THR A 586 -2.23 -7.21 26.47
C THR A 586 -1.95 -5.76 26.06
N GLY A 587 -2.70 -4.80 26.61
CA GLY A 587 -2.47 -3.38 26.31
C GLY A 587 -2.62 -3.02 24.82
N VAL A 588 -3.48 -3.73 24.08
CA VAL A 588 -3.77 -3.38 22.68
C VAL A 588 -4.83 -2.28 22.66
N LEU A 589 -4.51 -1.15 22.04
CA LEU A 589 -5.41 -0.02 21.82
C LEU A 589 -5.59 0.20 20.32
N VAL A 590 -6.84 0.30 19.89
CA VAL A 590 -7.21 0.80 18.56
C VAL A 590 -7.99 2.09 18.77
N ASP A 591 -7.42 3.21 18.38
CA ASP A 591 -7.95 4.56 18.53
C ASP A 591 -8.11 5.24 17.17
N GLY A 592 -9.29 5.15 16.58
CA GLY A 592 -9.52 5.65 15.22
C GLY A 592 -9.16 4.60 14.17
N LEU A 593 -10.15 3.78 13.81
CA LEU A 593 -10.03 2.80 12.73
C LEU A 593 -11.27 2.88 11.85
N THR A 594 -11.09 3.14 10.56
CA THR A 594 -12.19 3.14 9.59
C THR A 594 -11.94 2.14 8.48
N SER A 595 -12.94 1.31 8.15
CA SER A 595 -12.90 0.46 6.95
C SER A 595 -13.95 0.86 5.92
N VAL A 596 -13.59 0.76 4.65
CA VAL A 596 -14.48 0.97 3.51
C VAL A 596 -14.29 -0.11 2.45
N ASN A 597 -15.35 -0.41 1.69
CA ASN A 597 -15.35 -1.38 0.61
C ASN A 597 -14.84 -2.77 1.01
N SER A 598 -15.00 -3.19 2.26
CA SER A 598 -14.54 -4.50 2.74
C SER A 598 -15.11 -5.61 1.86
N VAL A 599 -14.31 -6.66 1.63
CA VAL A 599 -14.72 -7.75 0.74
C VAL A 599 -15.92 -8.51 1.33
N SER A 600 -16.69 -9.17 0.47
CA SER A 600 -17.81 -10.00 0.91
C SER A 600 -17.34 -11.11 1.84
N GLY A 601 -17.86 -11.14 3.07
CA GLY A 601 -17.46 -12.11 4.09
C GLY A 601 -16.34 -11.61 5.02
N ALA A 602 -15.89 -10.36 4.87
CA ALA A 602 -14.91 -9.77 5.77
C ALA A 602 -15.32 -9.90 7.24
N THR A 603 -14.32 -10.07 8.12
CA THR A 603 -14.52 -10.33 9.54
C THR A 603 -13.37 -9.76 10.38
N SER A 604 -13.62 -9.59 11.67
CA SER A 604 -12.58 -9.37 12.68
C SER A 604 -12.41 -10.62 13.54
N THR A 605 -11.18 -10.93 13.95
CA THR A 605 -10.86 -12.07 14.82
C THR A 605 -10.24 -11.52 16.10
N ILE A 606 -10.89 -11.73 17.25
CA ILE A 606 -10.42 -11.25 18.56
C ILE A 606 -10.33 -12.42 19.53
N GLU A 607 -9.18 -13.07 19.57
CA GLU A 607 -9.01 -14.33 20.30
C GLU A 607 -7.90 -14.23 21.34
N GLY A 608 -8.17 -14.73 22.55
CA GLY A 608 -7.18 -15.22 23.50
C GLY A 608 -7.02 -16.73 23.37
N TYR A 609 -5.95 -17.28 23.95
CA TYR A 609 -5.67 -18.70 23.79
C TYR A 609 -6.61 -19.58 24.63
N ASP A 610 -6.77 -19.25 25.92
CA ASP A 610 -7.64 -19.93 26.88
C ASP A 610 -8.06 -19.00 28.03
N SER A 611 -8.77 -19.52 29.04
CA SER A 611 -9.26 -18.73 30.18
C SER A 611 -8.18 -18.15 31.10
N SER A 612 -6.92 -18.59 30.97
CA SER A 612 -5.76 -18.04 31.69
C SER A 612 -4.98 -17.03 30.84
N HIS A 613 -5.05 -17.13 29.51
CA HIS A 613 -4.31 -16.30 28.56
C HIS A 613 -5.30 -15.48 27.71
N ILE A 614 -5.94 -14.52 28.37
CA ILE A 614 -7.00 -13.69 27.80
C ILE A 614 -6.41 -12.52 27.01
N THR A 615 -6.90 -12.27 25.79
CA THR A 615 -6.51 -11.10 25.00
C THR A 615 -7.19 -9.84 25.53
N GLY A 616 -6.40 -8.80 25.82
CA GLY A 616 -6.89 -7.47 26.21
C GLY A 616 -6.91 -6.49 25.04
N LEU A 617 -8.08 -5.95 24.72
CA LEU A 617 -8.28 -5.01 23.61
C LEU A 617 -9.15 -3.82 24.04
N THR A 618 -8.70 -2.61 23.75
CA THR A 618 -9.52 -1.39 23.83
C THR A 618 -9.80 -0.88 22.42
N LEU A 619 -11.08 -0.72 22.09
CA LEU A 619 -11.55 -0.13 20.83
C LEU A 619 -12.13 1.25 21.12
N GLN A 620 -11.64 2.29 20.46
CA GLN A 620 -12.29 3.58 20.48
C GLN A 620 -12.30 4.25 19.12
N TYR A 621 -13.40 4.94 18.81
CA TYR A 621 -13.62 5.59 17.52
C TYR A 621 -13.42 4.66 16.32
N VAL A 622 -13.93 3.44 16.43
CA VAL A 622 -13.84 2.41 15.40
C VAL A 622 -15.12 2.37 14.58
N ASN A 623 -15.00 2.58 13.27
CA ASN A 623 -16.11 2.60 12.32
C ASN A 623 -15.84 1.68 11.13
N LEU A 624 -16.25 0.42 11.25
CA LEU A 624 -16.11 -0.58 10.20
C LEU A 624 -17.38 -0.68 9.35
N ASP A 625 -17.23 -0.78 8.03
CA ASP A 625 -18.33 -1.06 7.10
C ASP A 625 -18.83 -2.52 7.16
N ASN A 626 -18.06 -3.41 7.80
CA ASN A 626 -18.48 -4.75 8.19
C ASN A 626 -18.06 -5.03 9.64
N THR A 627 -19.04 -5.36 10.49
CA THR A 627 -18.84 -5.58 11.93
C THR A 627 -18.93 -7.05 12.32
N SER A 628 -18.81 -7.97 11.36
CA SER A 628 -18.77 -9.42 11.65
C SER A 628 -17.51 -9.75 12.45
N TYR A 629 -17.62 -10.65 13.42
CA TYR A 629 -16.47 -11.05 14.22
C TYR A 629 -16.53 -12.51 14.69
N THR A 630 -15.35 -13.06 14.97
CA THR A 630 -15.15 -14.18 15.89
C THR A 630 -14.44 -13.67 17.13
N ALA A 631 -14.83 -14.17 18.31
CA ALA A 631 -14.15 -13.82 19.54
C ALA A 631 -14.16 -14.98 20.53
N GLU A 632 -13.05 -15.15 21.24
CA GLU A 632 -12.88 -16.13 22.31
C GLU A 632 -11.87 -15.61 23.33
N TYR A 633 -12.08 -15.87 24.63
CA TYR A 633 -11.17 -15.51 25.72
C TYR A 633 -10.60 -14.08 25.57
N ALA A 634 -11.48 -13.10 25.43
CA ALA A 634 -11.10 -11.71 25.18
C ALA A 634 -11.80 -10.77 26.16
N ASN A 635 -11.05 -9.81 26.70
CA ASN A 635 -11.59 -8.68 27.46
C ASN A 635 -11.54 -7.45 26.56
N VAL A 636 -12.71 -7.03 26.08
CA VAL A 636 -12.85 -5.88 25.18
C VAL A 636 -13.44 -4.70 25.94
N ALA A 637 -12.76 -3.56 25.89
CA ALA A 637 -13.32 -2.27 26.28
C ALA A 637 -13.67 -1.46 25.03
N GLU A 638 -14.80 -0.74 25.04
CA GLU A 638 -15.22 0.07 23.89
C GLU A 638 -15.67 1.49 24.25
N TYR A 639 -15.30 2.47 23.41
CA TYR A 639 -15.84 3.83 23.40
C TYR A 639 -16.10 4.30 21.96
N ASP A 640 -17.36 4.55 21.60
CA ASP A 640 -17.72 5.02 20.25
C ASP A 640 -17.21 4.08 19.13
N SER A 641 -17.37 2.77 19.36
CA SER A 641 -17.03 1.72 18.39
C SER A 641 -18.29 1.01 17.88
N ASN A 642 -18.37 0.82 16.57
CA ASN A 642 -19.40 -0.03 15.95
C ASN A 642 -19.01 -1.53 15.95
N LEU A 643 -17.75 -1.86 16.19
CA LEU A 643 -17.28 -3.21 16.47
C LEU A 643 -17.44 -3.50 17.97
N GLN A 644 -18.38 -4.39 18.31
CA GLN A 644 -18.75 -4.70 19.69
C GLN A 644 -18.73 -6.22 19.94
N PRO A 645 -17.54 -6.84 20.10
CA PRO A 645 -17.42 -8.26 20.38
C PRO A 645 -17.98 -8.57 21.77
N SER A 646 -19.18 -9.13 21.85
CA SER A 646 -19.90 -9.38 23.10
C SER A 646 -20.33 -10.84 23.29
N SER A 647 -20.02 -11.70 22.33
CA SER A 647 -20.37 -13.13 22.35
C SER A 647 -19.17 -13.99 21.96
N GLY A 648 -19.09 -15.17 22.56
CA GLY A 648 -17.95 -16.08 22.43
C GLY A 648 -17.62 -16.72 23.77
N THR A 649 -16.86 -17.81 23.77
CA THR A 649 -16.42 -18.44 25.02
C THR A 649 -15.48 -17.49 25.76
N GLY A 650 -15.75 -17.16 27.02
CA GLY A 650 -14.85 -16.33 27.83
C GLY A 650 -14.68 -14.87 27.36
N VAL A 651 -15.59 -14.36 26.52
CA VAL A 651 -15.55 -12.97 26.05
C VAL A 651 -16.30 -12.04 27.00
N THR A 652 -15.70 -10.89 27.31
CA THR A 652 -16.35 -9.79 28.04
C THR A 652 -16.28 -8.48 27.24
N LEU A 653 -17.35 -7.69 27.31
CA LEU A 653 -17.42 -6.36 26.71
C LEU A 653 -17.76 -5.32 27.79
N ALA A 654 -16.89 -4.31 27.94
CA ALA A 654 -17.08 -3.18 28.85
C ALA A 654 -17.25 -1.88 28.06
N LYS A 655 -18.35 -1.16 28.30
CA LYS A 655 -18.55 0.19 27.73
C LYS A 655 -17.85 1.23 28.59
N LEU A 656 -16.96 2.00 28.01
CA LEU A 656 -16.26 3.08 28.69
C LEU A 656 -17.14 4.35 28.73
N SER A 657 -17.05 5.10 29.83
CA SER A 657 -17.79 6.37 30.00
C SER A 657 -17.08 7.58 29.38
N ALA A 658 -15.79 7.43 29.07
CA ALA A 658 -14.91 8.39 28.44
C ALA A 658 -13.83 7.61 27.67
N PRO A 659 -13.24 8.17 26.61
CA PRO A 659 -12.18 7.49 25.88
C PRO A 659 -10.89 7.44 26.71
N VAL A 660 -10.00 6.51 26.37
CA VAL A 660 -8.65 6.42 26.96
C VAL A 660 -7.73 7.50 26.39
N ALA A 661 -7.91 7.82 25.11
CA ALA A 661 -7.13 8.78 24.34
C ALA A 661 -8.03 9.81 23.60
N THR A 662 -7.47 10.92 23.12
CA THR A 662 -8.23 12.02 22.52
C THR A 662 -8.51 11.86 21.01
N GLY A 663 -8.46 10.65 20.46
CA GLY A 663 -8.63 10.38 19.04
C GLY A 663 -10.04 10.66 18.49
N SER A 664 -10.26 10.25 17.25
CA SER A 664 -11.52 10.43 16.53
C SER A 664 -11.71 9.37 15.45
N VAL A 665 -12.89 9.29 14.82
CA VAL A 665 -13.10 8.39 13.69
C VAL A 665 -12.37 8.98 12.46
N PRO A 666 -11.38 8.28 11.87
CA PRO A 666 -10.57 8.87 10.81
C PRO A 666 -11.36 9.03 9.52
N SER A 667 -11.06 10.11 8.79
CA SER A 667 -11.55 10.33 7.43
C SER A 667 -10.55 9.76 6.43
N CYS A 668 -10.95 8.72 5.72
CA CYS A 668 -10.00 7.97 4.89
C CYS A 668 -9.76 8.60 3.52
N THR A 669 -8.48 8.74 3.19
CA THR A 669 -7.97 8.97 1.83
C THR A 669 -6.91 7.91 1.55
N PHE A 670 -7.01 7.25 0.40
CA PHE A 670 -6.08 6.20 0.00
C PHE A 670 -5.27 6.72 -1.18
N PRO A 671 -3.97 7.04 -0.99
CA PRO A 671 -3.14 7.45 -2.11
C PRO A 671 -2.92 6.28 -3.07
N ALA A 672 -2.64 6.62 -4.33
CA ALA A 672 -2.14 5.66 -5.30
C ALA A 672 -0.67 5.36 -5.04
N PHE A 673 -0.23 4.14 -5.37
CA PHE A 673 1.18 3.78 -5.33
C PHE A 673 1.96 4.70 -6.30
N PRO A 674 3.04 5.37 -5.88
CA PRO A 674 3.81 6.28 -6.72
C PRO A 674 4.43 5.58 -7.94
N SER A 675 4.66 6.33 -9.02
CA SER A 675 5.55 5.83 -10.08
C SER A 675 6.95 5.61 -9.50
N LEU A 676 7.56 4.48 -9.86
CA LEU A 676 8.95 4.18 -9.50
C LEU A 676 9.92 5.14 -10.19
#